data_AF-A0AAW2G5Q3-F1
#
_entry.id   AF-A0AAW2G5Q3-F1
#
_cell.length_a   1.000
_cell.length_b   1.000
_cell.length_c   1.000
_cell.angle_alpha   90.00
_cell.angle_beta   90.00
_cell.angle_gamma   90.00
#
_symmetry.space_group_name_H-M   'P 1'
#
loop_
_entity.id
_entity.type
_entity.pdbx_description
1 polymer ?
#
loop_
_entity_poly.entity_id
_entity_poly.type
_entity_poly.pdbx_seq_one_letter_code
_entity_poly.pdbx_strand_id
1 'polypeptide(L)'
;MRDERYGCKGYWRSAPSLTVHGCQFDVREQMNGVSAYLDGSGIYGATDDRLHLLRTYEDGRVNLNACDLCNETVGLLHRVLLREHNRVAEKLAETNVHWDDTKLFLEARRIVVAQLQHVTYNEYVPAILREAAHVDDELRPLANGFYTGYSSSNVAGTYHAVALATLRALAWTRTDKKDGLENHVITSANGIDVASAPDAAAWSIHIARDHGVPGYVKFLADCLGESVKVDNFTDLARVMRPEHAQLLSTIYTNVEDVDLLVGGILETPATGVAVGPTFECLLKKQFITIRNSDRFWYENDIPPSGLTPTQLVEIRKVSLASILCANTNIRRIQPRVFIRQDQYLNSRINCEQYESLNIAAWTEDPLPLPVMQHNLINTNASEPLQLLPEISPEVLAAAVKRAEEELIERKQLEYNAWLEQKIADPKSPAGTAASFSKANKDALLLANSSIMYELATNEILNGVHGLRRRKRQIFENTENVLGFPNSNEFSDLLQNVDISGFLNHHHKPTNHEEIECPVDDSRCDPTTPYRTLSGHCNNLRNPSLGKSLTTFARLLPPAYEDGVSKPRSTSVTGAPLPNPRVISTVIHPDISNLHNRYTLMVMQFAQFLDHDLTMTPIHKGFAESIPSCRSCDSPRTVHPECNPFPVPPGDHFYPTVNVSSGARMCFPSMRSLPGQQHLGPREQVNQNTGFLDASVVYGENSCICNLLRGFNGRMNISSHPNRGRDLLPQSPTHPECKARSGLCFIGGDGRASEQPALTVMHTMWVREHNRVMEGLRQVNPHWDGEKLFQETRRIISAMLQHITYNEFLPRILGWNAVSLYGLKLLPQGYYKEYSPTCNPSVLNEFATAAFRIGHSLLRPHLPRMDRSYNTIDPPILLRDGFFNPDMLYQENMIDEMIRGLVSTPMETLDQFITGEVTNHLFEQRGIPHSGVDLIALNVHRARDHGLPSYNHYRALCNLKKATTFEDLSREMAPEVIARMKRIYASVDDIDLFPGGMSERPLQGGLVGPTFACIIAIQFRQSRKCDRFWYETDDPNIRFTDHQMAEIRKTTLTKVMCENMDHQTDMQRAAFDLPSNFLNPRVPCSSMPHMDFAAWRETRHGCQIGGRNVAIGESGFPTPCTSCVCTAEGTQCASLRVTDCNQLLREASREAILRDDVCTAQCGFVLAASESNARFQQFTTPSGPGFSGFPPHTNNLRSSPTPTSFNGFKLPDLSQFIG
;
A
#
# COMPACT_ATOMS: atom_id res chain seq x y z
N MET A 1 42.78 -9.39 -12.01
CA MET A 1 44.24 -9.31 -11.89
C MET A 1 44.80 -10.71 -12.06
N ARG A 2 45.68 -10.94 -13.04
CA ARG A 2 46.51 -12.15 -13.11
C ARG A 2 47.74 -11.89 -12.23
N ASP A 3 47.96 -12.69 -11.20
CA ASP A 3 49.24 -12.69 -10.49
C ASP A 3 50.15 -13.73 -11.17
N GLU A 4 51.09 -13.23 -11.97
CA GLU A 4 51.98 -14.04 -12.81
C GLU A 4 53.11 -14.73 -12.03
N ARG A 5 53.10 -14.70 -10.68
CA ARG A 5 54.20 -15.27 -9.89
C ARG A 5 54.04 -16.72 -9.42
N TYR A 6 52.85 -17.34 -9.55
CA TYR A 6 52.63 -18.74 -9.11
C TYR A 6 51.84 -19.62 -10.09
N GLY A 7 51.57 -19.17 -11.32
CA GLY A 7 50.76 -19.94 -12.28
C GLY A 7 49.28 -20.11 -11.90
N CYS A 8 48.81 -19.48 -10.82
CA CYS A 8 47.42 -19.50 -10.39
C CYS A 8 46.53 -18.79 -11.43
N LYS A 9 45.62 -19.53 -12.04
CA LYS A 9 44.57 -18.97 -12.91
C LYS A 9 43.57 -18.23 -12.02
N GLY A 10 43.39 -16.93 -12.23
CA GLY A 10 42.53 -16.10 -11.39
C GLY A 10 41.08 -16.56 -11.42
N TYR A 11 40.57 -17.02 -10.27
CA TYR A 11 39.15 -17.31 -10.04
C TYR A 11 38.51 -16.13 -9.31
N TRP A 12 37.40 -15.62 -9.85
CA TRP A 12 36.57 -14.62 -9.18
C TRP A 12 35.35 -15.32 -8.61
N ARG A 13 35.15 -15.14 -7.30
CA ARG A 13 34.01 -15.69 -6.59
C ARG A 13 32.70 -15.14 -7.17
N SER A 14 31.67 -15.97 -7.22
CA SER A 14 30.31 -15.58 -7.64
C SER A 14 29.72 -14.47 -6.78
N ALA A 15 28.88 -13.61 -7.35
CA ALA A 15 28.20 -12.59 -6.57
C ALA A 15 27.28 -13.26 -5.52
N PRO A 16 27.37 -12.88 -4.23
CA PRO A 16 26.45 -13.38 -3.23
C PRO A 16 25.04 -12.87 -3.53
N SER A 17 24.03 -13.66 -3.18
CA SER A 17 22.62 -13.30 -3.29
C SER A 17 21.92 -13.54 -1.95
N LEU A 18 20.73 -12.96 -1.78
CA LEU A 18 19.86 -13.19 -0.63
C LEU A 18 18.67 -14.02 -1.09
N THR A 19 18.29 -15.04 -0.33
CA THR A 19 17.07 -15.78 -0.64
C THR A 19 15.87 -14.89 -0.37
N VAL A 20 14.94 -14.80 -1.33
CA VAL A 20 13.70 -14.01 -1.22
C VAL A 20 12.84 -14.46 -0.01
N HIS A 21 13.13 -15.65 0.54
CA HIS A 21 12.44 -16.28 1.67
C HIS A 21 13.25 -16.46 2.97
N GLY A 22 14.55 -16.08 3.05
CA GLY A 22 15.30 -15.96 4.32
C GLY A 22 16.31 -14.79 4.35
N CYS A 23 16.20 -13.86 5.31
CA CYS A 23 17.23 -12.84 5.58
C CYS A 23 18.26 -13.36 6.60
N GLN A 24 18.84 -14.53 6.34
CA GLN A 24 19.90 -15.10 7.18
C GLN A 24 21.25 -14.88 6.50
N PHE A 25 22.16 -14.19 7.20
CA PHE A 25 23.52 -13.90 6.73
C PHE A 25 24.52 -15.01 7.08
N ASP A 26 24.04 -16.11 7.67
CA ASP A 26 24.88 -17.17 8.21
C ASP A 26 25.57 -17.99 7.11
N VAL A 27 24.98 -18.05 5.91
CA VAL A 27 25.50 -18.80 4.76
C VAL A 27 25.49 -17.95 3.48
N ARG A 28 26.54 -18.10 2.67
CA ARG A 28 26.70 -17.37 1.41
C ARG A 28 25.93 -18.06 0.28
N GLU A 29 24.76 -17.54 -0.02
CA GLU A 29 23.92 -17.96 -1.15
C GLU A 29 24.37 -17.31 -2.46
N GLN A 30 24.07 -17.93 -3.60
CA GLN A 30 24.66 -17.55 -4.90
C GLN A 30 23.60 -17.12 -5.90
N MET A 31 23.89 -16.07 -6.67
CA MET A 31 22.94 -15.52 -7.63
C MET A 31 22.76 -16.44 -8.85
N ASN A 32 21.50 -16.75 -9.19
CA ASN A 32 21.15 -17.32 -10.50
C ASN A 32 20.82 -16.17 -11.48
N GLY A 33 21.63 -16.01 -12.53
CA GLY A 33 21.46 -14.95 -13.54
C GLY A 33 20.50 -15.31 -14.69
N VAL A 34 19.83 -16.46 -14.61
CA VAL A 34 18.85 -16.97 -15.58
C VAL A 34 17.57 -17.31 -14.82
N SER A 35 16.42 -17.33 -15.50
CA SER A 35 15.16 -17.72 -14.86
C SER A 35 15.24 -19.14 -14.28
N ALA A 36 14.46 -19.39 -13.22
CA ALA A 36 14.36 -20.71 -12.60
C ALA A 36 13.44 -21.68 -13.37
N TYR A 37 12.88 -21.24 -14.49
CA TYR A 37 11.85 -21.94 -15.26
C TYR A 37 12.36 -22.34 -16.65
N LEU A 38 11.65 -23.27 -17.30
CA LEU A 38 11.88 -23.61 -18.70
C LEU A 38 11.03 -22.69 -19.60
N ASP A 39 11.35 -21.41 -19.59
CA ASP A 39 10.59 -20.31 -20.22
C ASP A 39 11.27 -19.73 -21.47
N GLY A 40 12.37 -20.35 -21.92
CA GLY A 40 13.16 -19.89 -23.05
C GLY A 40 14.06 -18.69 -22.74
N SER A 41 14.33 -18.34 -21.48
CA SER A 41 15.24 -17.25 -21.10
C SER A 41 16.66 -17.39 -21.68
N GLY A 42 17.13 -18.62 -21.93
CA GLY A 42 18.38 -18.88 -22.65
C GLY A 42 18.35 -18.52 -24.15
N ILE A 43 17.16 -18.43 -24.74
CA ILE A 43 16.94 -18.13 -26.17
C ILE A 43 16.58 -16.65 -26.35
N TYR A 44 15.66 -16.16 -25.52
CA TYR A 44 15.07 -14.83 -25.62
C TYR A 44 15.73 -13.79 -24.71
N GLY A 45 16.61 -14.22 -23.79
CA GLY A 45 17.20 -13.38 -22.75
C GLY A 45 16.40 -13.43 -21.44
N ALA A 46 17.11 -13.17 -20.33
CA ALA A 46 16.52 -13.09 -18.99
C ALA A 46 16.17 -11.63 -18.59
N THR A 47 16.43 -10.66 -19.46
CA THR A 47 16.12 -9.24 -19.26
C THR A 47 15.38 -8.69 -20.47
N ASP A 48 14.51 -7.70 -20.25
CA ASP A 48 13.74 -7.09 -21.33
C ASP A 48 14.63 -6.41 -22.37
N ASP A 49 15.76 -5.81 -21.96
CA ASP A 49 16.75 -5.26 -22.88
C ASP A 49 17.24 -6.28 -23.92
N ARG A 50 17.54 -7.51 -23.47
CA ARG A 50 18.00 -8.59 -24.36
C ARG A 50 16.88 -9.10 -25.25
N LEU A 51 15.65 -9.16 -24.72
CA LEU A 51 14.46 -9.54 -25.48
C LEU A 51 14.18 -8.52 -26.59
N HIS A 52 14.23 -7.22 -26.28
CA HIS A 52 13.98 -6.14 -27.23
C HIS A 52 15.07 -6.03 -28.30
N LEU A 53 16.33 -6.30 -27.96
CA LEU A 53 17.43 -6.39 -28.93
C LEU A 53 17.22 -7.51 -29.96
N LEU A 54 16.56 -8.60 -29.56
CA LEU A 54 16.26 -9.73 -30.43
C LEU A 54 15.05 -9.50 -31.34
N ARG A 55 14.14 -8.57 -31.04
CA ARG A 55 12.92 -8.34 -31.84
C ARG A 55 13.22 -7.53 -33.10
N THR A 56 12.54 -7.86 -34.21
CA THR A 56 12.55 -7.01 -35.42
C THR A 56 11.40 -6.01 -35.44
N TYR A 57 10.37 -6.21 -34.62
CA TYR A 57 9.11 -5.45 -34.62
C TYR A 57 8.37 -5.48 -35.96
N GLU A 58 8.56 -6.57 -36.71
CA GLU A 58 7.90 -6.83 -37.99
C GLU A 58 7.33 -8.27 -37.97
N ASP A 59 6.01 -8.41 -38.12
CA ASP A 59 5.26 -9.69 -38.18
C ASP A 59 5.58 -10.68 -37.04
N GLY A 60 5.94 -10.17 -35.86
CA GLY A 60 6.30 -10.94 -34.68
C GLY A 60 7.67 -11.62 -34.77
N ARG A 61 8.55 -11.22 -35.69
CA ARG A 61 9.83 -11.89 -35.96
C ARG A 61 10.96 -11.45 -35.01
N VAL A 62 12.01 -12.28 -34.97
CA VAL A 62 13.28 -12.08 -34.25
C VAL A 62 14.49 -12.03 -35.18
N ASN A 63 15.45 -11.19 -34.81
CA ASN A 63 16.71 -10.98 -35.49
C ASN A 63 17.76 -12.01 -35.03
N LEU A 64 18.04 -12.97 -35.90
CA LEU A 64 19.05 -14.01 -35.65
C LEU A 64 20.48 -13.47 -35.47
N ASN A 65 20.78 -12.27 -36.00
CA ASN A 65 22.12 -11.67 -35.92
C ASN A 65 22.37 -10.99 -34.57
N ALA A 66 21.30 -10.62 -33.84
CA ALA A 66 21.39 -10.01 -32.51
C ALA A 66 21.58 -11.05 -31.39
N CYS A 67 21.59 -12.34 -31.72
CA CYS A 67 21.79 -13.43 -30.77
C CYS A 67 23.28 -13.68 -30.51
N ASP A 68 23.79 -13.20 -29.37
CA ASP A 68 25.19 -13.35 -28.96
C ASP A 68 25.65 -14.82 -28.92
N LEU A 69 24.80 -15.70 -28.37
CA LEU A 69 25.08 -17.13 -28.22
C LEU A 69 25.01 -17.90 -29.53
N CYS A 70 24.40 -17.33 -30.59
CA CYS A 70 24.24 -18.00 -31.88
C CYS A 70 25.56 -18.10 -32.68
N ASN A 71 26.58 -17.34 -32.29
CA ASN A 71 27.92 -17.37 -32.89
C ASN A 71 28.85 -18.43 -32.27
N GLU A 72 28.45 -19.07 -31.16
CA GLU A 72 29.21 -20.13 -30.50
C GLU A 72 28.83 -21.53 -31.03
N THR A 73 29.63 -22.56 -30.72
CA THR A 73 29.35 -23.95 -31.15
C THR A 73 28.03 -24.52 -30.61
N VAL A 74 27.54 -24.03 -29.47
CA VAL A 74 26.22 -24.33 -28.88
C VAL A 74 25.11 -23.45 -29.50
N GLY A 75 25.49 -22.43 -30.26
CA GLY A 75 24.61 -21.47 -30.92
C GLY A 75 23.76 -22.04 -32.05
N LEU A 76 24.10 -23.23 -32.58
CA LEU A 76 23.35 -23.85 -33.66
C LEU A 76 21.91 -24.19 -33.24
N LEU A 77 21.71 -24.71 -32.02
CA LEU A 77 20.38 -25.03 -31.51
C LEU A 77 19.57 -23.77 -31.20
N HIS A 78 20.22 -22.74 -30.63
CA HIS A 78 19.61 -21.43 -30.40
C HIS A 78 19.12 -20.81 -31.72
N ARG A 79 19.93 -20.90 -32.78
CA ARG A 79 19.58 -20.42 -34.11
C ARG A 79 18.43 -21.20 -34.73
N VAL A 80 18.36 -22.51 -34.50
CA VAL A 80 17.23 -23.36 -34.95
C VAL A 80 15.93 -22.96 -34.25
N LEU A 81 15.95 -22.73 -32.93
CA LEU A 81 14.76 -22.37 -32.17
C LEU A 81 14.27 -20.93 -32.49
N LEU A 82 15.18 -19.98 -32.71
CA LEU A 82 14.82 -18.65 -33.20
C LEU A 82 14.26 -18.68 -34.64
N ARG A 83 14.72 -19.61 -35.49
CA ARG A 83 14.11 -19.85 -36.81
C ARG A 83 12.72 -20.45 -36.69
N GLU A 84 12.51 -21.38 -35.76
CA GLU A 84 11.19 -21.94 -35.48
C GLU A 84 10.22 -20.85 -35.02
N HIS A 85 10.68 -19.92 -34.17
CA HIS A 85 9.91 -18.74 -33.79
C HIS A 85 9.49 -17.91 -35.01
N ASN A 86 10.43 -17.56 -35.89
CA ASN A 86 10.10 -16.80 -37.11
C ASN A 86 9.12 -17.54 -38.03
N ARG A 87 9.27 -18.86 -38.16
CA ARG A 87 8.37 -19.71 -38.95
C ARG A 87 6.95 -19.74 -38.36
N VAL A 88 6.83 -19.81 -37.04
CA VAL A 88 5.54 -19.78 -36.33
C VAL A 88 4.90 -18.40 -36.43
N ALA A 89 5.67 -17.33 -36.20
CA ALA A 89 5.21 -15.95 -36.31
C ALA A 89 4.68 -15.62 -37.72
N GLU A 90 5.41 -16.03 -38.77
CA GLU A 90 4.98 -15.84 -40.17
C GLU A 90 3.65 -16.56 -40.47
N LYS A 91 3.50 -17.81 -40.03
CA LYS A 91 2.24 -18.55 -40.22
C LYS A 91 1.07 -17.99 -39.40
N LEU A 92 1.34 -17.47 -38.20
CA LEU A 92 0.33 -16.79 -37.38
C LEU A 92 -0.12 -15.50 -38.05
N ALA A 93 0.81 -14.74 -38.65
CA ALA A 93 0.50 -13.52 -39.39
C ALA A 93 -0.36 -13.81 -40.64
N GLU A 94 -0.04 -14.90 -41.37
CA GLU A 94 -0.85 -15.36 -42.52
C GLU A 94 -2.27 -15.80 -42.10
N THR A 95 -2.39 -16.48 -40.96
CA THR A 95 -3.67 -17.06 -40.49
C THR A 95 -4.54 -16.00 -39.81
N ASN A 96 -3.93 -15.09 -39.05
CA ASN A 96 -4.60 -14.06 -38.27
C ASN A 96 -4.14 -12.67 -38.75
N VAL A 97 -4.59 -12.27 -39.94
CA VAL A 97 -4.25 -10.99 -40.58
C VAL A 97 -4.58 -9.76 -39.71
N HIS A 98 -5.40 -9.93 -38.68
CA HIS A 98 -5.83 -8.89 -37.75
C HIS A 98 -4.97 -8.78 -36.49
N TRP A 99 -3.95 -9.62 -36.31
CA TRP A 99 -3.05 -9.54 -35.15
C TRP A 99 -1.91 -8.57 -35.40
N ASP A 100 -1.53 -7.81 -34.37
CA ASP A 100 -0.38 -6.90 -34.38
C ASP A 100 0.94 -7.65 -34.12
N ASP A 101 2.08 -7.00 -34.39
CA ASP A 101 3.43 -7.58 -34.19
C ASP A 101 3.61 -8.11 -32.76
N THR A 102 3.10 -7.39 -31.77
CA THR A 102 3.30 -7.77 -30.36
C THR A 102 2.49 -9.00 -29.99
N LYS A 103 1.22 -9.12 -30.41
CA LYS A 103 0.45 -10.35 -30.21
C LYS A 103 1.07 -11.52 -30.97
N LEU A 104 1.52 -11.30 -32.21
CA LEU A 104 2.21 -12.32 -33.00
C LEU A 104 3.50 -12.82 -32.32
N PHE A 105 4.33 -11.90 -31.82
CA PHE A 105 5.58 -12.23 -31.12
C PHE A 105 5.32 -13.00 -29.83
N LEU A 106 4.38 -12.52 -29.00
CA LEU A 106 4.09 -13.15 -27.70
C LEU A 106 3.48 -14.54 -27.86
N GLU A 107 2.56 -14.71 -28.81
CA GLU A 107 1.99 -16.03 -29.11
C GLU A 107 3.01 -16.96 -29.78
N ALA A 108 3.86 -16.47 -30.69
CA ALA A 108 4.95 -17.27 -31.24
C ALA A 108 5.96 -17.69 -30.17
N ARG A 109 6.31 -16.81 -29.23
CA ARG A 109 7.16 -17.12 -28.07
C ARG A 109 6.50 -18.18 -27.19
N ARG A 110 5.22 -18.03 -26.87
CA ARG A 110 4.45 -18.97 -26.06
C ARG A 110 4.40 -20.37 -26.68
N ILE A 111 4.17 -20.47 -27.99
CA ILE A 111 4.18 -21.74 -28.73
C ILE A 111 5.56 -22.39 -28.68
N VAL A 112 6.64 -21.65 -28.95
CA VAL A 112 8.00 -22.20 -28.95
C VAL A 112 8.42 -22.64 -27.54
N VAL A 113 8.04 -21.90 -26.50
CA VAL A 113 8.28 -22.30 -25.10
C VAL A 113 7.50 -23.57 -24.77
N ALA A 114 6.24 -23.70 -25.19
CA ALA A 114 5.46 -24.92 -25.01
C ALA A 114 6.08 -26.13 -25.73
N GLN A 115 6.58 -25.94 -26.97
CA GLN A 115 7.32 -26.97 -27.69
C GLN A 115 8.59 -27.39 -26.94
N LEU A 116 9.34 -26.42 -26.38
CA LEU A 116 10.55 -26.69 -25.61
C LEU A 116 10.23 -27.50 -24.34
N GLN A 117 9.23 -27.07 -23.57
CA GLN A 117 8.77 -27.79 -22.37
C GLN A 117 8.32 -29.22 -22.71
N HIS A 118 7.55 -29.39 -23.79
CA HIS A 118 7.10 -30.69 -24.27
C HIS A 118 8.28 -31.60 -24.65
N VAL A 119 9.18 -31.14 -25.52
CA VAL A 119 10.36 -31.91 -25.97
C VAL A 119 11.26 -32.27 -24.79
N THR A 120 11.48 -31.36 -23.84
CA THR A 120 12.31 -31.62 -22.67
C THR A 120 11.75 -32.77 -21.83
N TYR A 121 10.45 -32.80 -21.52
CA TYR A 121 9.89 -33.84 -20.65
C TYR A 121 9.51 -35.13 -21.39
N ASN A 122 9.13 -35.08 -22.67
CA ASN A 122 8.74 -36.27 -23.43
C ASN A 122 9.91 -36.96 -24.14
N GLU A 123 10.98 -36.25 -24.50
CA GLU A 123 12.11 -36.83 -25.21
C GLU A 123 13.42 -36.80 -24.42
N TYR A 124 13.80 -35.65 -23.85
CA TYR A 124 15.12 -35.49 -23.20
C TYR A 124 15.20 -36.18 -21.83
N VAL A 125 14.23 -35.93 -20.95
CA VAL A 125 14.19 -36.54 -19.60
C VAL A 125 14.14 -38.08 -19.67
N PRO A 126 13.30 -38.71 -20.52
CA PRO A 126 13.32 -40.16 -20.68
C PRO A 126 14.60 -40.71 -21.33
N ALA A 127 15.30 -39.93 -22.16
CA ALA A 127 16.58 -40.37 -22.72
C ALA A 127 17.69 -40.45 -21.66
N ILE A 128 17.62 -39.62 -20.61
CA ILE A 128 18.63 -39.60 -19.53
C ILE A 128 18.25 -40.51 -18.37
N LEU A 129 16.98 -40.53 -17.96
CA LEU A 129 16.50 -41.24 -16.77
C LEU A 129 15.79 -42.58 -17.08
N ARG A 130 15.47 -42.86 -18.35
CA ARG A 130 14.80 -44.06 -18.88
C ARG A 130 13.66 -44.61 -18.01
N GLU A 131 13.93 -45.53 -17.08
CA GLU A 131 12.90 -46.26 -16.32
C GLU A 131 12.21 -45.37 -15.27
N ALA A 132 12.95 -44.47 -14.60
CA ALA A 132 12.38 -43.54 -13.61
C ALA A 132 11.44 -42.50 -14.22
N ALA A 133 11.66 -42.08 -15.47
CA ALA A 133 10.79 -41.14 -16.17
C ALA A 133 9.47 -41.77 -16.66
N HIS A 134 9.41 -43.10 -16.77
CA HIS A 134 8.23 -43.83 -17.23
C HIS A 134 7.39 -44.40 -16.08
N VAL A 135 8.00 -44.65 -14.92
CA VAL A 135 7.35 -45.20 -13.73
C VAL A 135 6.83 -44.10 -12.80
N ASP A 136 7.46 -42.93 -12.77
CA ASP A 136 7.03 -41.83 -11.91
C ASP A 136 5.97 -40.95 -12.58
N ASP A 137 4.75 -40.98 -12.03
CA ASP A 137 3.62 -40.17 -12.48
C ASP A 137 3.91 -38.65 -12.36
N GLU A 138 4.83 -38.23 -11.50
CA GLU A 138 5.23 -36.83 -11.31
C GLU A 138 6.25 -36.31 -12.34
N LEU A 139 6.86 -37.18 -13.15
CA LEU A 139 7.74 -36.76 -14.26
C LEU A 139 7.08 -36.92 -15.62
N ARG A 140 6.05 -37.77 -15.72
CA ARG A 140 5.37 -38.08 -16.98
C ARG A 140 4.42 -36.94 -17.39
N PRO A 141 4.53 -36.39 -18.61
CA PRO A 141 3.53 -35.46 -19.15
C PRO A 141 2.19 -36.16 -19.41
N LEU A 142 1.10 -35.40 -19.35
CA LEU A 142 -0.24 -35.97 -19.52
C LEU A 142 -0.51 -36.33 -20.98
N ALA A 143 -1.07 -37.52 -21.21
CA ALA A 143 -1.45 -37.94 -22.55
C ALA A 143 -2.63 -37.13 -23.09
N ASN A 144 -3.60 -36.80 -22.23
CA ASN A 144 -4.81 -36.03 -22.52
C ASN A 144 -5.20 -35.16 -21.31
N GLY A 145 -5.89 -34.05 -21.56
CA GLY A 145 -6.36 -33.14 -20.50
C GLY A 145 -5.29 -32.16 -19.99
N PHE A 146 -5.57 -31.56 -18.85
CA PHE A 146 -4.78 -30.48 -18.23
C PHE A 146 -4.08 -30.95 -16.95
N TYR A 147 -2.92 -30.35 -16.68
CA TYR A 147 -2.13 -30.59 -15.48
C TYR A 147 -2.67 -29.77 -14.29
N THR A 148 -2.83 -30.43 -13.15
CA THR A 148 -3.39 -29.82 -11.93
C THR A 148 -2.40 -29.83 -10.75
N GLY A 149 -1.16 -30.27 -10.97
CA GLY A 149 -0.14 -30.37 -9.91
C GLY A 149 0.60 -29.06 -9.63
N TYR A 150 0.29 -27.98 -10.34
CA TYR A 150 0.81 -26.65 -10.05
C TYR A 150 0.33 -26.15 -8.68
N SER A 151 1.25 -25.63 -7.87
CA SER A 151 0.92 -24.90 -6.65
C SER A 151 1.84 -23.69 -6.49
N SER A 152 1.26 -22.54 -6.17
CA SER A 152 2.00 -21.33 -5.83
C SER A 152 2.80 -21.44 -4.52
N SER A 153 2.58 -22.50 -3.72
CA SER A 153 3.37 -22.80 -2.53
C SER A 153 4.75 -23.41 -2.84
N ASN A 154 4.97 -23.89 -4.05
CA ASN A 154 6.23 -24.52 -4.43
C ASN A 154 7.27 -23.44 -4.75
N VAL A 155 8.46 -23.57 -4.17
CA VAL A 155 9.56 -22.62 -4.42
C VAL A 155 10.27 -23.01 -5.71
N ALA A 156 10.20 -22.14 -6.72
CA ALA A 156 10.96 -22.29 -7.94
C ALA A 156 12.45 -22.04 -7.69
N GLY A 157 13.31 -22.87 -8.26
CA GLY A 157 14.76 -22.71 -8.12
C GLY A 157 15.54 -23.87 -8.71
N THR A 158 16.82 -23.63 -8.97
CA THR A 158 17.76 -24.66 -9.43
C THR A 158 18.68 -25.06 -8.28
N TYR A 159 18.71 -26.34 -7.94
CA TYR A 159 19.61 -26.86 -6.92
C TYR A 159 21.06 -26.68 -7.35
N HIS A 160 21.91 -26.13 -6.47
CA HIS A 160 23.35 -25.95 -6.74
C HIS A 160 24.04 -27.25 -7.12
N ALA A 161 23.67 -28.36 -6.48
CA ALA A 161 24.15 -29.70 -6.79
C ALA A 161 23.87 -30.10 -8.25
N VAL A 162 22.70 -29.75 -8.79
CA VAL A 162 22.31 -30.07 -10.16
C VAL A 162 23.01 -29.14 -11.16
N ALA A 163 23.02 -27.83 -10.89
CA ALA A 163 23.61 -26.83 -11.79
C ALA A 163 25.14 -26.94 -11.92
N LEU A 164 25.83 -27.31 -10.85
CA LEU A 164 27.30 -27.33 -10.79
C LEU A 164 27.92 -28.72 -10.92
N ALA A 165 27.16 -29.79 -10.66
CA ALA A 165 27.61 -31.15 -10.86
C ALA A 165 26.86 -31.82 -12.02
N THR A 166 25.59 -32.18 -11.85
CA THR A 166 24.90 -33.10 -12.75
C THR A 166 24.72 -32.59 -14.18
N LEU A 167 24.26 -31.35 -14.37
CA LEU A 167 24.11 -30.76 -15.72
C LEU A 167 25.46 -30.51 -16.39
N ARG A 168 26.50 -30.17 -15.61
CA ARG A 168 27.87 -30.01 -16.15
C ARG A 168 28.46 -31.34 -16.59
N ALA A 169 28.22 -32.41 -15.84
CA ALA A 169 28.62 -33.77 -16.23
C ALA A 169 28.02 -34.16 -17.59
N LEU A 170 26.71 -33.91 -17.79
CA LEU A 170 26.02 -34.16 -19.06
C LEU A 170 26.52 -33.27 -20.21
N ALA A 171 26.93 -32.02 -19.94
CA ALA A 171 27.48 -31.12 -20.94
C ALA A 171 28.90 -31.53 -21.41
N TRP A 172 29.61 -32.34 -20.64
CA TRP A 172 31.00 -32.73 -20.90
C TRP A 172 31.17 -34.16 -21.43
N THR A 173 30.11 -34.94 -21.56
CA THR A 173 30.13 -36.23 -22.25
C THR A 173 30.32 -36.01 -23.75
N ARG A 174 31.52 -35.60 -24.15
CA ARG A 174 31.92 -35.35 -25.53
C ARG A 174 32.31 -36.70 -26.15
N THR A 175 31.48 -37.20 -27.06
CA THR A 175 31.59 -38.56 -27.61
C THR A 175 32.71 -38.78 -28.64
N ASP A 176 33.56 -37.79 -28.93
CA ASP A 176 34.49 -37.85 -30.07
C ASP A 176 35.98 -37.67 -29.74
N LYS A 177 36.35 -37.64 -28.46
CA LYS A 177 37.74 -37.86 -28.03
C LYS A 177 37.73 -38.87 -26.90
N LYS A 178 38.61 -39.86 -26.97
CA LYS A 178 38.80 -40.92 -25.96
C LYS A 178 39.11 -40.39 -24.54
N ASP A 179 39.21 -39.08 -24.35
CA ASP A 179 39.56 -38.45 -23.09
C ASP A 179 38.34 -37.71 -22.53
N GLY A 180 37.44 -38.50 -21.93
CA GLY A 180 36.39 -37.97 -21.05
C GLY A 180 36.98 -37.49 -19.73
N LEU A 181 36.20 -36.71 -18.98
CA LEU A 181 36.56 -36.24 -17.63
C LEU A 181 37.06 -37.37 -16.70
N GLU A 182 36.53 -38.58 -16.85
CA GLU A 182 37.01 -39.80 -16.18
C GLU A 182 38.50 -40.06 -16.45
N ASN A 183 38.94 -40.03 -17.72
CA ASN A 183 40.37 -40.11 -18.08
C ASN A 183 41.16 -38.92 -17.54
N HIS A 184 40.60 -37.71 -17.49
CA HIS A 184 41.31 -36.54 -16.96
C HIS A 184 41.54 -36.61 -15.44
N VAL A 185 40.55 -37.12 -14.69
CA VAL A 185 40.66 -37.43 -13.25
C VAL A 185 41.68 -38.55 -13.04
N ILE A 186 41.63 -39.63 -13.84
CA ILE A 186 42.60 -40.73 -13.79
C ILE A 186 44.03 -40.28 -14.13
N THR A 187 44.20 -39.41 -15.14
CA THR A 187 45.52 -38.94 -15.60
C THR A 187 46.12 -37.92 -14.63
N SER A 188 45.28 -37.05 -14.04
CA SER A 188 45.71 -36.09 -13.00
C SER A 188 46.12 -36.79 -11.70
N ALA A 189 45.44 -37.89 -11.34
CA ALA A 189 45.81 -38.72 -10.20
C ALA A 189 47.13 -39.48 -10.39
N ASN A 190 47.44 -39.85 -11.64
CA ASN A 190 48.68 -40.56 -11.99
C ASN A 190 49.88 -39.63 -12.27
N GLY A 191 49.73 -38.31 -12.06
CA GLY A 191 50.86 -37.36 -12.07
C GLY A 191 51.54 -37.12 -13.42
N ILE A 192 50.85 -37.31 -14.55
CA ILE A 192 51.40 -37.00 -15.88
C ILE A 192 51.02 -35.57 -16.28
N ASP A 193 52.04 -34.77 -16.57
CA ASP A 193 51.94 -33.34 -16.89
C ASP A 193 51.24 -33.12 -18.25
N VAL A 194 50.00 -32.59 -18.22
CA VAL A 194 49.27 -32.15 -19.42
C VAL A 194 49.18 -30.62 -19.42
N ALA A 195 50.31 -30.00 -19.74
CA ALA A 195 50.37 -28.60 -20.12
C ALA A 195 49.70 -28.43 -21.51
N SER A 196 48.42 -28.00 -21.57
CA SER A 196 47.86 -27.13 -22.65
C SER A 196 46.32 -27.05 -22.78
N ALA A 197 45.54 -27.03 -21.69
CA ALA A 197 44.16 -26.48 -21.74
C ALA A 197 43.74 -25.88 -20.38
N PRO A 198 42.88 -24.84 -20.32
CA PRO A 198 42.19 -24.49 -19.09
C PRO A 198 41.26 -25.64 -18.71
N ASP A 199 41.62 -26.39 -17.68
CA ASP A 199 40.90 -27.56 -17.24
C ASP A 199 39.52 -27.17 -16.65
N ALA A 200 38.49 -27.20 -17.51
CA ALA A 200 37.11 -26.84 -17.17
C ALA A 200 36.57 -27.69 -16.01
N ALA A 201 37.10 -28.91 -15.87
CA ALA A 201 36.83 -29.86 -14.79
C ALA A 201 37.27 -29.33 -13.43
N ALA A 202 38.56 -29.04 -13.30
CA ALA A 202 39.14 -28.45 -12.10
C ALA A 202 38.43 -27.13 -11.72
N TRP A 203 38.06 -26.31 -12.72
CA TRP A 203 37.27 -25.10 -12.50
C TRP A 203 35.88 -25.38 -11.92
N SER A 204 35.17 -26.41 -12.39
CA SER A 204 33.82 -26.72 -11.88
C SER A 204 33.85 -27.36 -10.50
N ILE A 205 34.85 -28.18 -10.20
CA ILE A 205 35.08 -28.70 -8.84
C ILE A 205 35.36 -27.52 -7.89
N HIS A 206 36.22 -26.59 -8.29
CA HIS A 206 36.51 -25.40 -7.47
C HIS A 206 35.28 -24.52 -7.26
N ILE A 207 34.46 -24.28 -8.29
CA ILE A 207 33.21 -23.52 -8.18
C ILE A 207 32.21 -24.24 -7.26
N ALA A 208 32.06 -25.56 -7.38
CA ALA A 208 31.16 -26.32 -6.50
C ALA A 208 31.56 -26.20 -5.02
N ARG A 209 32.87 -26.23 -4.72
CA ARG A 209 33.41 -25.99 -3.38
C ARG A 209 33.16 -24.56 -2.90
N ASP A 210 33.36 -23.53 -3.74
CA ASP A 210 33.06 -22.12 -3.37
C ASP A 210 31.58 -21.90 -3.08
N HIS A 211 30.70 -22.60 -3.81
CA HIS A 211 29.25 -22.58 -3.62
C HIS A 211 28.80 -23.46 -2.43
N GLY A 212 29.73 -24.10 -1.71
CA GLY A 212 29.41 -24.90 -0.52
C GLY A 212 28.66 -26.20 -0.81
N VAL A 213 28.78 -26.76 -2.01
CA VAL A 213 28.15 -28.05 -2.35
C VAL A 213 28.74 -29.16 -1.47
N PRO A 214 27.92 -29.90 -0.70
CA PRO A 214 28.41 -30.99 0.13
C PRO A 214 29.11 -32.11 -0.66
N GLY A 215 29.95 -32.87 0.04
CA GLY A 215 30.59 -34.06 -0.51
C GLY A 215 29.59 -35.10 -1.02
N TYR A 216 30.04 -35.89 -2.00
CA TYR A 216 29.29 -36.93 -2.69
C TYR A 216 28.56 -37.90 -1.75
N VAL A 217 29.22 -38.34 -0.67
CA VAL A 217 28.66 -39.30 0.30
C VAL A 217 27.37 -38.79 0.95
N LYS A 218 27.24 -37.47 1.16
CA LYS A 218 26.04 -36.87 1.75
C LYS A 218 24.83 -36.96 0.82
N PHE A 219 25.04 -36.79 -0.48
CA PHE A 219 24.00 -36.93 -1.50
C PHE A 219 23.67 -38.40 -1.77
N LEU A 220 24.65 -39.30 -1.67
CA LEU A 220 24.42 -40.74 -1.72
C LEU A 220 23.45 -41.17 -0.62
N ALA A 221 23.64 -40.68 0.61
CA ALA A 221 22.76 -40.95 1.75
C ALA A 221 21.35 -40.34 1.57
N ASP A 222 21.25 -39.10 1.07
CA ASP A 222 19.95 -38.44 0.82
C ASP A 222 19.14 -39.14 -0.30
N CYS A 223 19.81 -39.66 -1.33
CA CYS A 223 19.15 -40.26 -2.48
C CYS A 223 18.85 -41.76 -2.33
N LEU A 224 19.71 -42.53 -1.63
CA LEU A 224 19.53 -43.97 -1.44
C LEU A 224 19.05 -44.36 -0.03
N GLY A 225 18.90 -43.40 0.88
CA GLY A 225 18.44 -43.59 2.27
C GLY A 225 19.47 -44.28 3.18
N GLU A 226 19.05 -44.72 4.38
CA GLU A 226 19.93 -45.41 5.37
C GLU A 226 20.49 -46.77 4.90
N SER A 227 20.14 -47.21 3.68
CA SER A 227 20.50 -48.52 3.14
C SER A 227 21.98 -48.64 2.73
N VAL A 228 22.69 -47.51 2.52
CA VAL A 228 24.10 -47.48 2.13
C VAL A 228 24.89 -46.54 3.04
N LYS A 229 25.50 -47.11 4.09
CA LYS A 229 26.47 -46.40 4.94
C LYS A 229 27.88 -46.58 4.36
N VAL A 230 28.56 -45.46 4.11
CA VAL A 230 29.91 -45.40 3.55
C VAL A 230 30.83 -44.80 4.61
N ASP A 231 31.61 -45.65 5.28
CA ASP A 231 32.57 -45.22 6.32
C ASP A 231 34.01 -45.21 5.76
N ASN A 232 34.27 -45.95 4.67
CA ASN A 232 35.58 -46.04 4.02
C ASN A 232 35.48 -46.11 2.48
N PHE A 233 36.61 -45.96 1.77
CA PHE A 233 36.64 -46.03 0.30
C PHE A 233 36.24 -47.40 -0.27
N THR A 234 36.41 -48.50 0.48
CA THR A 234 36.01 -49.84 -0.01
C THR A 234 34.50 -50.01 -0.06
N ASP A 235 33.74 -49.28 0.76
CA ASP A 235 32.27 -49.28 0.75
C ASP A 235 31.68 -48.68 -0.54
N LEU A 236 32.45 -47.81 -1.22
CA LEU A 236 32.06 -47.22 -2.51
C LEU A 236 31.98 -48.25 -3.64
N ALA A 237 32.64 -49.41 -3.52
CA ALA A 237 32.61 -50.47 -4.53
C ALA A 237 31.19 -51.05 -4.78
N ARG A 238 30.19 -50.69 -3.97
CA ARG A 238 28.78 -51.04 -4.17
C ARG A 238 28.08 -50.19 -5.24
N VAL A 239 28.55 -48.97 -5.48
CA VAL A 239 27.91 -47.98 -6.38
C VAL A 239 28.81 -47.56 -7.54
N MET A 240 30.11 -47.82 -7.44
CA MET A 240 31.10 -47.59 -8.51
C MET A 240 32.03 -48.80 -8.67
N ARG A 241 32.79 -48.83 -9.78
CA ARG A 241 33.75 -49.92 -10.02
C ARG A 241 34.83 -49.94 -8.94
N PRO A 242 35.30 -51.12 -8.48
CA PRO A 242 36.34 -51.23 -7.45
C PRO A 242 37.63 -50.47 -7.79
N GLU A 243 37.99 -50.42 -9.08
CA GLU A 243 39.15 -49.67 -9.59
C GLU A 243 39.01 -48.15 -9.36
N HIS A 244 37.80 -47.60 -9.49
CA HIS A 244 37.51 -46.18 -9.27
C HIS A 244 37.51 -45.85 -7.77
N ALA A 245 37.00 -46.75 -6.93
CA ALA A 245 37.06 -46.61 -5.49
C ALA A 245 38.51 -46.59 -4.97
N GLN A 246 39.37 -47.47 -5.52
CA GLN A 246 40.79 -47.47 -5.22
C GLN A 246 41.48 -46.20 -5.71
N LEU A 247 41.15 -45.73 -6.91
CA LEU A 247 41.66 -44.46 -7.42
C LEU A 247 41.31 -43.28 -6.50
N LEU A 248 40.05 -43.18 -6.05
CA LEU A 248 39.65 -42.12 -5.13
C LEU A 248 40.44 -42.13 -3.81
N SER A 249 40.80 -43.32 -3.30
CA SER A 249 41.63 -43.45 -2.10
C SER A 249 43.08 -42.94 -2.28
N THR A 250 43.55 -42.81 -3.52
CA THR A 250 44.86 -42.21 -3.82
C THR A 250 44.81 -40.68 -3.93
N ILE A 251 43.62 -40.11 -4.18
CA ILE A 251 43.43 -38.68 -4.42
C ILE A 251 42.90 -37.97 -3.15
N TYR A 252 41.96 -38.59 -2.44
CA TYR A 252 41.28 -38.03 -1.28
C TYR A 252 41.74 -38.72 0.01
N THR A 253 41.99 -37.93 1.05
CA THR A 253 42.39 -38.47 2.37
C THR A 253 41.23 -39.14 3.09
N ASN A 254 40.03 -38.53 3.04
CA ASN A 254 38.81 -39.07 3.65
C ASN A 254 37.73 -39.30 2.58
N VAL A 255 36.88 -40.29 2.79
CA VAL A 255 35.79 -40.62 1.86
C VAL A 255 34.71 -39.55 1.81
N GLU A 256 34.51 -38.80 2.90
CA GLU A 256 33.54 -37.71 2.99
C GLU A 256 33.92 -36.49 2.13
N ASP A 257 35.22 -36.32 1.83
CA ASP A 257 35.76 -35.17 1.09
C ASP A 257 35.62 -35.33 -0.44
N VAL A 258 35.14 -36.48 -0.92
CA VAL A 258 34.95 -36.72 -2.36
C VAL A 258 33.91 -35.75 -2.92
N ASP A 259 34.28 -34.94 -3.92
CA ASP A 259 33.37 -33.95 -4.51
C ASP A 259 32.22 -34.63 -5.27
N LEU A 260 31.01 -34.04 -5.20
CA LEU A 260 29.79 -34.56 -5.84
C LEU A 260 29.98 -34.85 -7.34
N LEU A 261 30.64 -33.95 -8.07
CA LEU A 261 30.88 -34.10 -9.51
C LEU A 261 31.78 -35.30 -9.82
N VAL A 262 32.80 -35.54 -8.99
CA VAL A 262 33.76 -36.64 -9.18
C VAL A 262 33.12 -37.98 -8.83
N GLY A 263 32.47 -38.06 -7.66
CA GLY A 263 31.80 -39.28 -7.22
C GLY A 263 30.66 -39.69 -8.16
N GLY A 264 29.79 -38.75 -8.55
CA GLY A 264 28.62 -39.04 -9.37
C GLY A 264 28.92 -39.42 -10.84
N ILE A 265 30.08 -39.02 -11.38
CA ILE A 265 30.52 -39.49 -12.72
C ILE A 265 31.08 -40.91 -12.66
N LEU A 266 31.76 -41.26 -11.56
CA LEU A 266 32.39 -42.57 -11.39
C LEU A 266 31.39 -43.66 -10.95
N GLU A 267 30.18 -43.27 -10.56
CA GLU A 267 29.05 -44.18 -10.34
C GLU A 267 28.79 -45.05 -11.56
N THR A 268 28.41 -46.31 -11.32
CA THR A 268 27.99 -47.21 -12.40
C THR A 268 26.51 -46.93 -12.72
N PRO A 269 26.17 -46.45 -13.94
CA PRO A 269 24.78 -46.22 -14.32
C PRO A 269 23.97 -47.52 -14.34
N ALA A 270 22.69 -47.45 -13.96
CA ALA A 270 21.76 -48.56 -14.11
C ALA A 270 21.55 -48.91 -15.60
N THR A 271 21.14 -50.14 -15.90
CA THR A 271 20.97 -50.62 -17.27
C THR A 271 20.00 -49.76 -18.08
N GLY A 272 20.54 -48.92 -18.95
CA GLY A 272 19.77 -48.07 -19.83
C GLY A 272 19.58 -46.61 -19.38
N VAL A 273 20.12 -46.22 -18.22
CA VAL A 273 20.16 -44.84 -17.73
C VAL A 273 21.49 -44.21 -18.12
N ALA A 274 21.51 -42.91 -18.44
CA ALA A 274 22.74 -42.23 -18.89
C ALA A 274 23.65 -41.77 -17.72
N VAL A 275 23.11 -41.70 -16.51
CA VAL A 275 23.77 -41.20 -15.30
C VAL A 275 23.69 -42.21 -14.16
N GLY A 276 24.56 -42.08 -13.17
CA GLY A 276 24.50 -42.87 -11.94
C GLY A 276 23.27 -42.56 -11.07
N PRO A 277 22.93 -43.45 -10.11
CA PRO A 277 21.73 -43.33 -9.28
C PRO A 277 21.64 -42.03 -8.47
N THR A 278 22.77 -41.44 -8.03
CA THR A 278 22.73 -40.17 -7.30
C THR A 278 22.35 -39.00 -8.21
N PHE A 279 22.91 -38.97 -9.42
CA PHE A 279 22.56 -37.96 -10.42
C PHE A 279 21.14 -38.14 -10.96
N GLU A 280 20.66 -39.38 -11.09
CA GLU A 280 19.27 -39.69 -11.44
C GLU A 280 18.29 -39.10 -10.43
N CYS A 281 18.52 -39.33 -9.13
CA CYS A 281 17.73 -38.78 -8.03
C CYS A 281 17.69 -37.24 -8.04
N LEU A 282 18.85 -36.59 -8.20
CA LEU A 282 18.94 -35.13 -8.20
C LEU A 282 18.22 -34.49 -9.39
N LEU A 283 18.36 -35.06 -10.60
CA LEU A 283 17.65 -34.59 -11.80
C LEU A 283 16.14 -34.76 -11.64
N LYS A 284 15.69 -35.89 -11.10
CA LYS A 284 14.28 -36.13 -10.81
C LYS A 284 13.70 -35.05 -9.89
N LYS A 285 14.35 -34.78 -8.75
CA LYS A 285 13.91 -33.70 -7.83
C LYS A 285 13.87 -32.35 -8.54
N GLN A 286 14.86 -32.04 -9.39
CA GLN A 286 14.90 -30.76 -10.12
C GLN A 286 13.74 -30.59 -11.11
N PHE A 287 13.47 -31.59 -11.95
CA PHE A 287 12.43 -31.48 -12.97
C PHE A 287 11.01 -31.48 -12.35
N ILE A 288 10.75 -32.27 -11.31
CA ILE A 288 9.47 -32.21 -10.59
C ILE A 288 9.23 -30.79 -10.03
N THR A 289 10.23 -30.21 -9.37
CA THR A 289 10.13 -28.86 -8.79
C THR A 289 9.89 -27.80 -9.86
N ILE A 290 10.58 -27.86 -11.00
CA ILE A 290 10.38 -26.92 -12.12
C ILE A 290 8.93 -26.99 -12.61
N ARG A 291 8.40 -28.19 -12.90
CA ARG A 291 7.03 -28.36 -13.40
C ARG A 291 5.97 -27.89 -12.41
N ASN A 292 6.13 -28.23 -11.12
CA ASN A 292 5.10 -27.97 -10.10
C ASN A 292 5.08 -26.52 -9.59
N SER A 293 6.16 -25.76 -9.84
CA SER A 293 6.26 -24.33 -9.49
C SER A 293 6.01 -23.40 -10.68
N ASP A 294 6.00 -23.90 -11.91
CA ASP A 294 5.76 -23.09 -13.11
C ASP A 294 4.26 -22.91 -13.39
N ARG A 295 3.79 -21.68 -13.19
CA ARG A 295 2.41 -21.29 -13.52
C ARG A 295 2.13 -21.38 -15.02
N PHE A 296 3.14 -21.09 -15.84
CA PHE A 296 3.06 -21.04 -17.30
C PHE A 296 3.44 -22.38 -17.94
N TRP A 297 3.49 -23.47 -17.16
CA TRP A 297 3.61 -24.81 -17.68
C TRP A 297 2.52 -25.08 -18.74
N TYR A 298 2.93 -25.52 -19.92
CA TYR A 298 2.06 -25.55 -21.10
C TYR A 298 0.79 -26.38 -20.93
N GLU A 299 0.77 -27.38 -20.03
CA GLU A 299 -0.41 -28.22 -19.76
C GLU A 299 -1.37 -27.64 -18.70
N ASN A 300 -1.08 -26.49 -18.09
CA ASN A 300 -1.94 -25.90 -17.07
C ASN A 300 -3.21 -25.26 -17.68
N ASP A 301 -4.37 -25.47 -17.04
CA ASP A 301 -5.64 -24.80 -17.37
C ASP A 301 -5.84 -23.53 -16.52
N ILE A 302 -4.99 -22.52 -16.75
CA ILE A 302 -5.05 -21.27 -16.01
C ILE A 302 -5.23 -20.11 -17.01
N PRO A 303 -6.47 -19.71 -17.32
CA PRO A 303 -6.74 -18.56 -18.19
C PRO A 303 -6.20 -17.25 -17.58
N PRO A 304 -5.70 -16.29 -18.40
CA PRO A 304 -5.62 -16.32 -19.86
C PRO A 304 -4.39 -17.06 -20.43
N SER A 305 -3.49 -17.56 -19.56
CA SER A 305 -2.20 -18.17 -19.94
C SER A 305 -2.24 -19.62 -20.42
N GLY A 306 -3.33 -20.37 -20.14
CA GLY A 306 -3.49 -21.78 -20.52
C GLY A 306 -3.79 -21.97 -22.01
N LEU A 307 -3.17 -22.98 -22.64
CA LEU A 307 -3.47 -23.36 -24.02
C LEU A 307 -4.84 -24.06 -24.10
N THR A 308 -5.59 -23.86 -25.18
CA THR A 308 -6.86 -24.57 -25.35
C THR A 308 -6.64 -26.07 -25.56
N PRO A 309 -7.64 -26.94 -25.33
CA PRO A 309 -7.50 -28.37 -25.59
C PRO A 309 -7.10 -28.71 -27.03
N THR A 310 -7.54 -27.91 -28.01
CA THR A 310 -7.16 -28.08 -29.43
C THR A 310 -5.71 -27.68 -29.67
N GLN A 311 -5.24 -26.60 -29.06
CA GLN A 311 -3.84 -26.16 -29.13
C GLN A 311 -2.89 -27.17 -28.45
N LEU A 312 -3.30 -27.74 -27.31
CA LEU A 312 -2.53 -28.78 -26.61
C LEU A 312 -2.31 -30.04 -27.45
N VAL A 313 -3.33 -30.48 -28.19
CA VAL A 313 -3.21 -31.63 -29.10
C VAL A 313 -2.17 -31.36 -30.18
N GLU A 314 -2.08 -30.14 -30.69
CA GLU A 314 -1.09 -29.76 -31.70
C GLU A 314 0.33 -29.68 -31.12
N ILE A 315 0.51 -29.13 -29.92
CA ILE A 315 1.83 -29.12 -29.25
C ILE A 315 2.32 -30.55 -28.96
N ARG A 316 1.43 -31.46 -28.55
CA ARG A 316 1.77 -32.87 -28.25
C ARG A 316 2.27 -33.68 -29.46
N LYS A 317 2.04 -33.21 -30.69
CA LYS A 317 2.54 -33.84 -31.93
C LYS A 317 3.98 -33.44 -32.26
N VAL A 318 4.46 -32.33 -31.71
CA VAL A 318 5.76 -31.76 -32.06
C VAL A 318 6.89 -32.58 -31.43
N SER A 319 7.90 -32.92 -32.23
CA SER A 319 9.13 -33.57 -31.78
C SER A 319 10.36 -32.72 -32.11
N LEU A 320 11.48 -32.95 -31.44
CA LEU A 320 12.73 -32.25 -31.79
C LEU A 320 13.15 -32.56 -33.23
N ALA A 321 12.88 -33.79 -33.70
CA ALA A 321 13.12 -34.19 -35.08
C ALA A 321 12.30 -33.34 -36.08
N SER A 322 11.03 -33.05 -35.77
CA SER A 322 10.18 -32.22 -36.63
C SER A 322 10.64 -30.75 -36.66
N ILE A 323 11.03 -30.18 -35.52
CA ILE A 323 11.60 -28.82 -35.44
C ILE A 323 12.90 -28.72 -36.24
N LEU A 324 13.80 -29.71 -36.12
CA LEU A 324 15.06 -29.74 -36.88
C LEU A 324 14.81 -29.87 -38.39
N CYS A 325 13.90 -30.75 -38.81
CA CYS A 325 13.52 -30.88 -40.21
C CYS A 325 12.92 -29.59 -40.79
N ALA A 326 12.10 -28.87 -40.01
CA ALA A 326 11.44 -27.65 -40.48
C ALA A 326 12.38 -26.45 -40.65
N ASN A 327 13.49 -26.40 -39.89
CA ASN A 327 14.35 -25.22 -39.79
C ASN A 327 15.78 -25.42 -40.33
N THR A 328 16.10 -26.63 -40.84
CA THR A 328 17.42 -26.99 -41.36
C THR A 328 17.31 -27.73 -42.70
N ASN A 329 18.44 -27.87 -43.41
CA ASN A 329 18.51 -28.58 -44.70
C ASN A 329 18.61 -30.11 -44.57
N ILE A 330 18.24 -30.68 -43.42
CA ILE A 330 18.29 -32.12 -43.19
C ILE A 330 17.11 -32.78 -43.92
N ARG A 331 17.39 -33.82 -44.73
CA ARG A 331 16.35 -34.55 -45.49
C ARG A 331 15.83 -35.80 -44.77
N ARG A 332 16.70 -36.42 -43.95
CA ARG A 332 16.40 -37.65 -43.21
C ARG A 332 16.99 -37.57 -41.82
N ILE A 333 16.15 -37.73 -40.80
CA ILE A 333 16.54 -37.73 -39.39
C ILE A 333 15.82 -38.87 -38.66
N GLN A 334 16.42 -39.39 -37.60
CA GLN A 334 15.82 -40.41 -36.75
C GLN A 334 14.72 -39.81 -35.83
N PRO A 335 13.63 -40.55 -35.53
CA PRO A 335 12.52 -40.02 -34.72
C PRO A 335 12.92 -39.61 -33.29
N ARG A 336 13.80 -40.37 -32.64
CA ARG A 336 14.27 -40.06 -31.28
C ARG A 336 15.67 -39.45 -31.36
N VAL A 337 15.75 -38.12 -31.35
CA VAL A 337 16.99 -37.37 -31.59
C VAL A 337 18.04 -37.61 -30.50
N PHE A 338 17.61 -37.78 -29.25
CA PHE A 338 18.51 -38.02 -28.12
C PHE A 338 19.04 -39.46 -28.02
N ILE A 339 18.53 -40.40 -28.82
CA ILE A 339 18.98 -41.78 -28.84
C ILE A 339 19.84 -42.00 -30.09
N ARG A 340 20.96 -42.70 -29.94
CA ARG A 340 21.81 -43.07 -31.07
C ARG A 340 21.00 -43.85 -32.10
N GLN A 341 21.17 -43.50 -33.37
CA GLN A 341 20.51 -44.17 -34.49
C GLN A 341 20.79 -45.69 -34.47
N ASP A 342 19.75 -46.48 -34.69
CA ASP A 342 19.84 -47.92 -34.92
C ASP A 342 19.07 -48.33 -36.18
N GLN A 343 19.29 -49.54 -36.68
CA GLN A 343 18.73 -50.01 -37.95
C GLN A 343 17.26 -50.43 -37.86
N TYR A 344 16.68 -50.53 -36.66
CA TYR A 344 15.36 -51.11 -36.42
C TYR A 344 14.39 -50.11 -35.78
N LEU A 345 14.65 -49.65 -34.55
CA LEU A 345 13.72 -48.88 -33.72
C LEU A 345 13.89 -47.36 -33.85
N ASN A 346 15.06 -46.86 -34.24
CA ASN A 346 15.36 -45.44 -34.41
C ASN A 346 16.11 -45.16 -35.73
N SER A 347 15.59 -45.71 -36.83
CA SER A 347 16.16 -45.51 -38.17
C SER A 347 15.79 -44.15 -38.76
N ARG A 348 16.59 -43.63 -39.70
CA ARG A 348 16.33 -42.32 -40.32
C ARG A 348 15.15 -42.39 -41.28
N ILE A 349 14.10 -41.66 -40.97
CA ILE A 349 12.92 -41.48 -41.84
C ILE A 349 13.00 -40.16 -42.60
N ASN A 350 12.19 -39.99 -43.65
CA ASN A 350 12.19 -38.76 -44.45
C ASN A 350 11.52 -37.63 -43.66
N CYS A 351 12.02 -36.40 -43.80
CA CYS A 351 11.47 -35.25 -43.07
C CYS A 351 9.99 -34.97 -43.37
N GLU A 352 9.50 -35.37 -44.55
CA GLU A 352 8.08 -35.28 -44.95
C GLU A 352 7.15 -36.19 -44.13
N GLN A 353 7.69 -37.18 -43.43
CA GLN A 353 6.92 -38.12 -42.60
C GLN A 353 6.70 -37.62 -41.18
N TYR A 354 7.27 -36.47 -40.79
CA TYR A 354 7.01 -35.86 -39.49
C TYR A 354 5.80 -34.92 -39.57
N GLU A 355 4.93 -35.01 -38.57
CA GLU A 355 3.82 -34.06 -38.42
C GLU A 355 4.37 -32.69 -38.01
N SER A 356 3.98 -31.64 -38.75
CA SER A 356 4.31 -30.26 -38.43
C SER A 356 3.19 -29.61 -37.63
N LEU A 357 3.55 -28.70 -36.71
CA LEU A 357 2.57 -27.90 -35.96
C LEU A 357 1.55 -27.22 -36.91
N ASN A 358 0.26 -27.50 -36.71
CA ASN A 358 -0.82 -26.86 -37.45
C ASN A 358 -1.31 -25.61 -36.71
N ILE A 359 -1.12 -24.44 -37.32
CA ILE A 359 -1.49 -23.14 -36.76
C ILE A 359 -3.01 -22.89 -36.80
N ALA A 360 -3.80 -23.72 -37.50
CA ALA A 360 -5.26 -23.59 -37.55
C ALA A 360 -5.94 -23.65 -36.16
N ALA A 361 -5.30 -24.27 -35.16
CA ALA A 361 -5.80 -24.27 -33.77
C ALA A 361 -5.67 -22.90 -33.07
N TRP A 362 -4.93 -21.96 -33.66
CA TRP A 362 -4.74 -20.57 -33.21
C TRP A 362 -5.49 -19.57 -34.09
N THR A 363 -6.39 -20.02 -34.97
CA THR A 363 -7.25 -19.13 -35.76
C THR A 363 -8.33 -18.51 -34.89
N GLU A 364 -8.42 -17.19 -34.87
CA GLU A 364 -9.53 -16.45 -34.27
C GLU A 364 -10.55 -16.09 -35.37
N ASP A 365 -11.80 -16.56 -35.22
CA ASP A 365 -12.89 -16.18 -36.11
C ASP A 365 -13.24 -14.70 -35.92
N PRO A 366 -13.36 -13.89 -37.00
CA PRO A 366 -13.84 -12.53 -36.87
C PRO A 366 -15.29 -12.56 -36.38
N LEU A 367 -15.55 -11.91 -35.24
CA LEU A 367 -16.89 -11.80 -34.65
C LEU A 367 -17.91 -11.27 -35.68
N PRO A 368 -19.11 -11.87 -35.80
CA PRO A 368 -20.10 -11.45 -36.77
C PRO A 368 -20.68 -10.07 -36.41
N LEU A 369 -20.61 -9.15 -37.36
CA LEU A 369 -21.27 -7.84 -37.29
C LEU A 369 -22.81 -8.01 -37.21
N PRO A 370 -23.52 -7.21 -36.39
CA PRO A 370 -24.99 -7.30 -36.32
C PRO A 370 -25.64 -6.81 -37.61
N VAL A 371 -26.60 -7.60 -38.10
CA VAL A 371 -27.41 -7.35 -39.29
C VAL A 371 -28.16 -6.01 -39.20
N MET A 372 -27.87 -5.07 -40.10
CA MET A 372 -28.81 -4.02 -40.52
C MET A 372 -29.32 -4.35 -41.93
N GLN A 373 -30.63 -4.51 -42.06
CA GLN A 373 -31.32 -4.72 -43.33
C GLN A 373 -31.12 -3.51 -44.25
N HIS A 374 -30.59 -3.77 -45.45
CA HIS A 374 -30.58 -2.83 -46.55
C HIS A 374 -31.99 -2.38 -46.92
N ASN A 375 -32.18 -1.07 -47.11
CA ASN A 375 -32.96 -0.55 -48.22
C ASN A 375 -32.53 0.87 -48.60
N LEU A 376 -32.11 0.99 -49.87
CA LEU A 376 -32.48 2.09 -50.79
C LEU A 376 -32.03 3.53 -50.43
N ILE A 377 -30.92 3.97 -51.04
CA ILE A 377 -30.88 4.90 -52.21
C ILE A 377 -29.53 5.63 -52.29
N ASN A 378 -28.84 5.37 -53.41
CA ASN A 378 -27.86 6.17 -54.16
C ASN A 378 -27.52 7.58 -53.60
N THR A 379 -26.24 7.87 -53.33
CA THR A 379 -25.24 8.33 -54.32
C THR A 379 -23.92 8.69 -53.61
N ASN A 380 -22.81 8.13 -54.12
CA ASN A 380 -21.46 8.70 -54.20
C ASN A 380 -20.94 9.59 -53.05
N ALA A 381 -20.23 9.00 -52.10
CA ALA A 381 -18.93 9.49 -51.61
C ALA A 381 -18.27 8.42 -50.71
N SER A 382 -16.95 8.41 -50.75
CA SER A 382 -15.95 7.55 -50.11
C SER A 382 -15.98 7.44 -48.58
N GLU A 383 -15.52 6.28 -48.09
CA GLU A 383 -15.03 5.89 -46.73
C GLU A 383 -16.03 5.55 -45.61
N PRO A 384 -15.91 4.35 -44.98
CA PRO A 384 -16.24 4.12 -43.57
C PRO A 384 -14.97 4.02 -42.70
N LEU A 385 -14.97 4.79 -41.61
CA LEU A 385 -13.86 5.02 -40.69
C LEU A 385 -13.41 3.79 -39.88
N GLN A 386 -12.14 3.44 -40.02
CA GLN A 386 -11.30 2.88 -38.94
C GLN A 386 -10.90 4.00 -37.97
N LEU A 387 -11.00 3.81 -36.65
CA LEU A 387 -10.19 4.55 -35.67
C LEU A 387 -10.21 3.87 -34.28
N LEU A 388 -9.30 2.92 -34.08
CA LEU A 388 -8.53 2.80 -32.84
C LEU A 388 -7.05 2.86 -33.27
N PRO A 389 -6.26 3.84 -32.86
CA PRO A 389 -4.83 3.85 -33.14
C PRO A 389 -4.13 2.92 -32.14
N GLU A 390 -3.60 1.79 -32.61
CA GLU A 390 -2.54 1.07 -31.90
C GLU A 390 -1.37 2.06 -31.69
N ILE A 391 -1.02 2.34 -30.44
CA ILE A 391 0.14 3.18 -30.11
C ILE A 391 1.37 2.32 -30.39
N SER A 392 2.12 2.61 -31.46
CA SER A 392 3.32 1.85 -31.78
C SER A 392 4.42 2.05 -30.72
N PRO A 393 5.28 1.06 -30.45
CA PRO A 393 6.43 1.20 -29.55
C PRO A 393 7.35 2.37 -29.92
N GLU A 394 7.41 2.74 -31.20
CA GLU A 394 8.14 3.92 -31.67
C GLU A 394 7.53 5.24 -31.19
N VAL A 395 6.19 5.34 -31.14
CA VAL A 395 5.49 6.52 -30.61
C VAL A 395 5.72 6.64 -29.10
N LEU A 396 5.71 5.52 -28.37
CA LEU A 396 6.03 5.49 -26.94
C LEU A 396 7.50 5.91 -26.70
N ALA A 397 8.45 5.34 -27.43
CA ALA A 397 9.86 5.71 -27.31
C ALA A 397 10.12 7.19 -27.68
N ALA A 398 9.44 7.70 -28.71
CA ALA A 398 9.51 9.11 -29.09
C ALA A 398 8.90 10.03 -28.02
N ALA A 399 7.76 9.63 -27.43
CA ALA A 399 7.12 10.38 -26.36
C ALA A 399 7.97 10.40 -25.09
N VAL A 400 8.57 9.27 -24.70
CA VAL A 400 9.50 9.19 -23.55
C VAL A 400 10.73 10.06 -23.81
N LYS A 401 11.35 9.96 -24.98
CA LYS A 401 12.51 10.79 -25.33
C LYS A 401 12.19 12.29 -25.25
N ARG A 402 11.01 12.69 -25.73
CA ARG A 402 10.59 14.09 -25.66
C ARG A 402 10.27 14.54 -24.24
N ALA A 403 9.69 13.65 -23.43
CA ALA A 403 9.50 13.89 -22.00
C ALA A 403 10.84 14.08 -21.27
N GLU A 404 11.89 13.32 -21.63
CA GLU A 404 13.24 13.52 -21.09
C GLU A 404 13.82 14.90 -21.46
N GLU A 405 13.65 15.32 -22.72
CA GLU A 405 14.06 16.65 -23.19
C GLU A 405 13.35 17.77 -22.40
N GLU A 406 12.02 17.69 -22.23
CA GLU A 406 11.25 18.65 -21.44
C GLU A 406 11.64 18.66 -19.96
N LEU A 407 11.95 17.50 -19.37
CA LEU A 407 12.44 17.42 -18.00
C LEU A 407 13.81 18.10 -17.84
N ILE A 408 14.70 17.97 -18.83
CA ILE A 408 16.00 18.65 -18.84
C ILE A 408 15.80 20.17 -18.93
N GLU A 409 14.93 20.65 -19.81
CA GLU A 409 14.60 22.08 -19.92
C GLU A 409 14.06 22.64 -18.60
N ARG A 410 13.18 21.90 -17.95
CA ARG A 410 12.64 22.26 -16.63
C ARG A 410 13.74 22.38 -15.57
N LYS A 411 14.67 21.42 -15.49
CA LYS A 411 15.82 21.49 -14.56
C LYS A 411 16.73 22.68 -14.84
N GLN A 412 16.94 23.02 -16.11
CA GLN A 412 17.70 24.22 -16.49
C GLN A 412 16.99 25.50 -16.05
N LEU A 413 15.66 25.57 -16.20
CA LEU A 413 14.87 26.71 -15.71
C LEU A 413 14.96 26.85 -14.20
N GLU A 414 14.83 25.74 -13.45
CA GLU A 414 14.97 25.73 -11.99
C GLU A 414 16.33 26.27 -11.54
N TYR A 415 17.41 25.85 -12.21
CA TYR A 415 18.76 26.33 -11.95
C TYR A 415 18.93 27.82 -12.26
N ASN A 416 18.42 28.28 -13.41
CA ASN A 416 18.48 29.69 -13.80
C ASN A 416 17.66 30.58 -12.86
N ALA A 417 16.46 30.14 -12.46
CA ALA A 417 15.63 30.87 -11.49
C ALA A 417 16.33 31.00 -10.13
N TRP A 418 17.08 29.97 -9.71
CA TRP A 418 17.89 30.02 -8.50
C TRP A 418 19.06 31.01 -8.63
N LEU A 419 19.80 31.01 -9.76
CA LEU A 419 20.88 31.97 -10.03
C LEU A 419 20.39 33.43 -10.06
N GLU A 420 19.22 33.66 -10.64
CA GLU A 420 18.59 34.98 -10.72
C GLU A 420 17.89 35.41 -9.42
N GLN A 421 18.00 34.61 -8.34
CA GLN A 421 17.36 34.86 -7.04
C GLN A 421 15.82 35.01 -7.11
N LYS A 422 15.15 34.29 -8.03
CA LYS A 422 13.69 34.24 -8.13
C LYS A 422 13.05 33.29 -7.11
N ILE A 423 13.52 33.36 -5.87
CA ILE A 423 13.10 32.51 -4.75
C ILE A 423 12.29 33.31 -3.74
N ALA A 424 11.36 32.67 -3.04
CA ALA A 424 10.59 33.27 -1.96
C ALA A 424 11.32 33.11 -0.63
N ASP A 425 11.32 34.17 0.19
CA ASP A 425 11.75 34.08 1.59
C ASP A 425 10.79 33.14 2.35
N PRO A 426 11.28 32.08 3.03
CA PRO A 426 10.46 31.17 3.84
C PRO A 426 9.57 31.87 4.90
N LYS A 427 9.95 33.06 5.37
CA LYS A 427 9.16 33.87 6.32
C LYS A 427 8.16 34.81 5.64
N SER A 428 8.19 34.91 4.31
CA SER A 428 7.17 35.61 3.53
C SER A 428 5.85 34.83 3.51
N PRO A 429 4.69 35.47 3.28
CA PRO A 429 3.41 34.76 3.27
C PRO A 429 3.39 33.64 2.21
N ALA A 430 4.00 33.89 1.05
CA ALA A 430 4.18 32.89 0.00
C ALA A 430 5.13 31.77 0.42
N GLY A 431 6.26 32.10 1.04
CA GLY A 431 7.23 31.11 1.51
C GLY A 431 6.72 30.28 2.68
N THR A 432 6.01 30.88 3.63
CA THR A 432 5.38 30.18 4.75
C THR A 432 4.30 29.23 4.25
N ALA A 433 3.46 29.64 3.29
CA ALA A 433 2.49 28.75 2.66
C ALA A 433 3.15 27.59 1.90
N ALA A 434 4.33 27.81 1.32
CA ALA A 434 5.10 26.78 0.66
C ALA A 434 5.78 25.81 1.65
N SER A 435 6.43 26.35 2.69
CA SER A 435 7.05 25.57 3.78
C SER A 435 6.03 24.76 4.57
N PHE A 436 4.80 25.23 4.69
CA PHE A 436 3.70 24.48 5.31
C PHE A 436 3.43 23.14 4.61
N SER A 437 3.69 23.06 3.30
CA SER A 437 3.56 21.84 2.48
C SER A 437 4.93 21.32 2.02
N LYS A 438 5.96 21.43 2.88
CA LYS A 438 7.34 21.04 2.56
C LYS A 438 7.42 19.56 2.17
N ALA A 439 7.92 19.32 0.95
CA ALA A 439 8.26 17.98 0.51
C ALA A 439 9.46 17.42 1.28
N ASN A 440 9.38 16.16 1.72
CA ASN A 440 10.56 15.40 2.13
C ASN A 440 11.31 14.89 0.87
N LYS A 441 12.53 14.38 1.05
CA LYS A 441 13.38 13.97 -0.08
C LYS A 441 12.78 12.81 -0.86
N ASP A 442 12.20 11.84 -0.17
CA ASP A 442 11.59 10.67 -0.80
C ASP A 442 10.36 11.04 -1.65
N ALA A 443 9.55 12.01 -1.22
CA ALA A 443 8.45 12.55 -2.00
C ALA A 443 8.95 13.26 -3.27
N LEU A 444 10.09 13.97 -3.20
CA LEU A 444 10.72 14.58 -4.39
C LEU A 444 11.27 13.52 -5.36
N LEU A 445 11.84 12.43 -4.83
CA LEU A 445 12.31 11.31 -5.65
C LEU A 445 11.14 10.62 -6.38
N LEU A 446 10.06 10.35 -5.66
CA LEU A 446 8.81 9.83 -6.23
C LEU A 446 8.28 10.78 -7.31
N ALA A 447 8.22 12.08 -7.02
CA ALA A 447 7.75 13.08 -7.96
C ALA A 447 8.60 13.18 -9.22
N ASN A 448 9.93 13.08 -9.13
CA ASN A 448 10.80 13.10 -10.30
C ASN A 448 10.50 11.95 -11.27
N SER A 449 10.21 10.76 -10.74
CA SER A 449 9.75 9.64 -11.56
C SER A 449 8.32 9.85 -12.10
N SER A 450 7.43 10.38 -11.26
CA SER A 450 6.04 10.66 -11.62
C SER A 450 5.89 11.69 -12.74
N ILE A 451 6.75 12.71 -12.79
CA ILE A 451 6.72 13.74 -13.83
C ILE A 451 7.00 13.12 -15.21
N MET A 452 7.88 12.12 -15.29
CA MET A 452 8.14 11.43 -16.55
C MET A 452 6.88 10.76 -17.10
N TYR A 453 6.10 10.09 -16.23
CA TYR A 453 4.81 9.54 -16.62
C TYR A 453 3.81 10.63 -17.04
N GLU A 454 3.75 11.76 -16.35
CA GLU A 454 2.89 12.89 -16.70
C GLU A 454 3.23 13.46 -18.09
N LEU A 455 4.51 13.77 -18.33
CA LEU A 455 4.99 14.34 -19.59
C LEU A 455 4.83 13.36 -20.76
N ALA A 456 5.18 12.08 -20.56
CA ALA A 456 4.99 11.06 -21.57
C ALA A 456 3.51 10.89 -21.95
N THR A 457 2.60 10.91 -20.95
CA THR A 457 1.14 10.86 -21.18
C THR A 457 0.68 12.04 -22.04
N ASN A 458 1.14 13.25 -21.70
CA ASN A 458 0.81 14.46 -22.45
C ASN A 458 1.33 14.41 -23.89
N GLU A 459 2.55 13.93 -24.13
CA GLU A 459 3.09 13.82 -25.49
C GLU A 459 2.38 12.73 -26.32
N ILE A 460 1.98 11.62 -25.71
CA ILE A 460 1.16 10.59 -26.38
C ILE A 460 -0.17 11.20 -26.82
N LEU A 461 -0.87 11.89 -25.91
CA LEU A 461 -2.14 12.55 -26.22
C LEU A 461 -1.98 13.66 -27.26
N ASN A 462 -0.95 14.50 -27.13
CA ASN A 462 -0.65 15.55 -28.10
C ASN A 462 -0.30 14.98 -29.48
N GLY A 463 0.39 13.85 -29.55
CA GLY A 463 0.66 13.13 -30.79
C GLY A 463 -0.62 12.64 -31.47
N VAL A 464 -1.53 12.04 -30.70
CA VAL A 464 -2.86 11.59 -31.17
C VAL A 464 -3.73 12.79 -31.59
N HIS A 465 -3.71 13.90 -30.85
CA HIS A 465 -4.42 15.13 -31.18
C HIS A 465 -3.78 15.91 -32.35
N GLY A 466 -2.47 15.82 -32.54
CA GLY A 466 -1.72 16.38 -33.68
C GLY A 466 -2.08 15.68 -34.99
N LEU A 467 -2.27 14.36 -34.96
CA LEU A 467 -2.85 13.59 -36.06
C LEU A 467 -4.29 14.06 -36.39
N ARG A 468 -5.08 14.41 -35.37
CA ARG A 468 -6.40 15.07 -35.53
C ARG A 468 -6.29 16.47 -36.18
N ARG A 469 -5.30 17.29 -35.82
CA ARG A 469 -5.12 18.65 -36.36
C ARG A 469 -4.63 18.65 -37.82
N ARG A 470 -3.75 17.73 -38.20
CA ARG A 470 -3.38 17.51 -39.61
C ARG A 470 -4.57 17.04 -40.46
N LYS A 471 -5.50 16.26 -39.91
CA LYS A 471 -6.77 15.92 -40.58
C LYS A 471 -7.80 17.07 -40.58
N ARG A 472 -7.80 17.96 -39.58
CA ARG A 472 -8.71 19.12 -39.49
C ARG A 472 -8.40 20.28 -40.43
N GLN A 473 -7.23 20.33 -41.06
CA GLN A 473 -6.95 21.30 -42.15
C GLN A 473 -7.52 20.87 -43.52
N ILE A 474 -8.19 19.72 -43.61
CA ILE A 474 -8.68 19.15 -44.88
C ILE A 474 -10.22 19.19 -45.01
N PHE A 475 -10.98 19.39 -43.93
CA PHE A 475 -12.44 19.56 -44.03
C PHE A 475 -12.96 20.56 -43.00
N GLU A 476 -13.31 21.77 -43.49
CA GLU A 476 -14.29 22.64 -42.85
C GLU A 476 -15.71 22.20 -43.27
N ASN A 477 -16.64 22.37 -42.33
CA ASN A 477 -18.07 22.16 -42.40
C ASN A 477 -18.60 20.76 -42.10
N THR A 478 -19.60 20.79 -41.22
CA THR A 478 -20.55 19.76 -40.79
C THR A 478 -20.20 18.96 -39.54
N GLU A 479 -21.28 18.80 -38.78
CA GLU A 479 -21.45 18.40 -37.39
C GLU A 479 -20.73 17.13 -36.95
N ASN A 480 -20.56 17.04 -35.63
CA ASN A 480 -20.02 15.91 -34.87
C ASN A 480 -20.66 14.55 -35.24
N VAL A 481 -20.17 13.88 -36.27
CA VAL A 481 -20.66 12.55 -36.73
C VAL A 481 -19.72 11.39 -36.33
N LEU A 482 -18.61 11.67 -35.65
CA LEU A 482 -17.66 10.63 -35.24
C LEU A 482 -17.63 10.47 -33.72
N GLY A 483 -18.43 9.53 -33.22
CA GLY A 483 -18.44 9.09 -31.82
C GLY A 483 -17.10 8.47 -31.41
N PHE A 484 -16.15 9.32 -31.04
CA PHE A 484 -14.96 8.93 -30.29
C PHE A 484 -15.19 9.13 -28.79
N PRO A 485 -14.66 8.25 -27.93
CA PRO A 485 -14.81 8.37 -26.48
C PRO A 485 -14.19 9.67 -25.95
N ASN A 486 -14.72 10.17 -24.83
CA ASN A 486 -14.20 11.37 -24.16
C ASN A 486 -12.70 11.23 -23.89
N SER A 487 -11.94 12.34 -23.89
CA SER A 487 -10.49 12.37 -23.58
C SER A 487 -10.12 11.61 -22.30
N ASN A 488 -11.04 11.55 -21.34
CA ASN A 488 -10.86 10.87 -20.06
C ASN A 488 -10.81 9.34 -20.21
N GLU A 489 -11.63 8.73 -21.07
CA GLU A 489 -11.66 7.27 -21.26
C GLU A 489 -10.39 6.75 -21.93
N PHE A 490 -9.77 7.54 -22.80
CA PHE A 490 -8.49 7.17 -23.42
C PHE A 490 -7.31 7.33 -22.44
N SER A 491 -7.33 8.34 -21.57
CA SER A 491 -6.32 8.53 -20.51
C SER A 491 -6.33 7.37 -19.50
N ASP A 492 -7.51 6.84 -19.16
CA ASP A 492 -7.65 5.69 -18.25
C ASP A 492 -7.11 4.39 -18.87
N LEU A 493 -7.24 4.22 -20.19
CA LEU A 493 -6.67 3.07 -20.91
C LEU A 493 -5.13 3.07 -20.93
N LEU A 494 -4.49 4.24 -20.83
CA LEU A 494 -3.03 4.37 -20.81
C LEU A 494 -2.40 3.81 -19.53
N GLN A 495 -3.16 3.68 -18.43
CA GLN A 495 -2.64 3.14 -17.17
C GLN A 495 -2.13 1.69 -17.28
N ASN A 496 -2.61 0.94 -18.27
CA ASN A 496 -2.19 -0.43 -18.54
C ASN A 496 -0.92 -0.52 -19.41
N VAL A 497 -0.45 0.60 -19.95
CA VAL A 497 0.74 0.66 -20.80
C VAL A 497 1.95 0.89 -19.90
N ASP A 498 2.80 -0.13 -19.79
CA ASP A 498 4.01 -0.06 -18.99
C ASP A 498 5.15 0.60 -19.78
N ILE A 499 5.64 1.74 -19.28
CA ILE A 499 6.83 2.43 -19.80
C ILE A 499 8.03 2.35 -18.85
N SER A 500 7.93 1.59 -17.76
CA SER A 500 9.00 1.47 -16.75
C SER A 500 10.31 0.97 -17.37
N GLY A 501 10.23 0.10 -18.39
CA GLY A 501 11.38 -0.38 -19.15
C GLY A 501 12.13 0.70 -19.95
N PHE A 502 11.49 1.84 -20.25
CA PHE A 502 12.16 2.99 -20.90
C PHE A 502 12.78 3.97 -19.89
N LEU A 503 12.40 3.89 -18.62
CA LEU A 503 12.91 4.76 -17.57
C LEU A 503 14.20 4.13 -17.00
N ASN A 504 15.36 4.57 -17.47
CA ASN A 504 16.66 4.15 -16.94
C ASN A 504 16.64 4.23 -15.40
N HIS A 505 16.94 3.12 -14.71
CA HIS A 505 17.11 3.03 -13.24
C HIS A 505 18.35 3.78 -12.73
N HIS A 506 18.47 5.06 -13.06
CA HIS A 506 19.54 5.95 -12.67
C HIS A 506 19.09 7.01 -11.66
N HIS A 507 18.37 6.61 -10.61
CA HIS A 507 18.17 7.48 -9.45
C HIS A 507 18.80 6.85 -8.21
N LYS A 508 20.12 6.71 -8.23
CA LYS A 508 20.89 6.84 -6.99
C LYS A 508 20.78 8.31 -6.55
N PRO A 509 20.39 8.58 -5.30
CA PRO A 509 20.21 9.95 -4.82
C PRO A 509 21.51 10.73 -4.97
N THR A 510 21.44 11.86 -5.68
CA THR A 510 22.52 12.85 -5.73
C THR A 510 22.39 13.81 -4.55
N ASN A 511 23.47 13.85 -3.76
CA ASN A 511 23.88 14.84 -2.76
C ASN A 511 23.29 14.76 -1.32
N HIS A 512 24.23 14.41 -0.45
CA HIS A 512 24.35 14.41 1.01
C HIS A 512 23.73 15.57 1.82
N GLU A 513 23.28 15.21 3.04
CA GLU A 513 23.37 15.94 4.33
C GLU A 513 22.13 15.86 5.25
N GLU A 514 21.13 15.02 4.95
CA GLU A 514 20.13 14.64 5.96
C GLU A 514 20.08 13.12 6.06
N ILE A 515 19.95 12.64 7.31
CA ILE A 515 19.99 11.25 7.75
C ILE A 515 19.35 10.33 6.70
N GLU A 516 20.14 9.46 6.07
CA GLU A 516 19.61 8.41 5.19
C GLU A 516 18.68 7.51 6.01
N CYS A 517 17.38 7.63 5.78
CA CYS A 517 16.39 6.82 6.46
C CYS A 517 16.31 5.46 5.78
N PRO A 518 16.42 4.35 6.53
CA PRO A 518 16.23 3.03 5.95
C PRO A 518 14.80 2.91 5.41
N VAL A 519 14.68 2.46 4.15
CA VAL A 519 13.38 2.13 3.57
C VAL A 519 12.81 0.90 4.30
N ASP A 520 11.60 1.03 4.84
CA ASP A 520 10.86 -0.08 5.44
C ASP A 520 10.40 -1.04 4.33
N ASP A 521 11.31 -1.91 3.87
CA ASP A 521 11.06 -3.03 2.94
C ASP A 521 11.31 -4.40 3.62
N SER A 522 11.35 -4.39 4.96
CA SER A 522 11.46 -5.62 5.73
C SER A 522 10.22 -6.51 5.55
N ARG A 523 10.40 -7.82 5.74
CA ARG A 523 9.29 -8.76 5.71
C ARG A 523 8.33 -8.52 6.85
N CYS A 524 7.04 -8.64 6.55
CA CYS A 524 5.99 -8.48 7.54
C CYS A 524 6.00 -9.63 8.55
N ASP A 525 6.14 -9.29 9.82
CA ASP A 525 5.87 -10.19 10.93
C ASP A 525 4.37 -10.13 11.27
N PRO A 526 3.60 -11.22 11.09
CA PRO A 526 2.18 -11.23 11.43
C PRO A 526 1.94 -11.25 12.95
N THR A 527 2.94 -11.62 13.75
CA THR A 527 2.81 -11.83 15.20
C THR A 527 3.11 -10.57 16.03
N THR A 528 3.77 -9.56 15.44
CA THR A 528 4.07 -8.32 16.16
C THR A 528 2.80 -7.51 16.43
N PRO A 529 2.54 -7.09 17.69
CA PRO A 529 1.40 -6.25 18.04
C PRO A 529 1.62 -4.76 17.72
N TYR A 530 2.78 -4.39 17.19
CA TYR A 530 3.16 -3.01 16.95
C TYR A 530 3.10 -2.64 15.47
N ARG A 531 2.62 -1.42 15.21
CA ARG A 531 2.66 -0.80 13.88
C ARG A 531 4.08 -0.40 13.55
N THR A 532 4.46 -0.56 12.28
CA THR A 532 5.61 0.17 11.72
C THR A 532 5.33 1.68 11.77
N LEU A 533 6.35 2.51 11.62
CA LEU A 533 6.18 3.98 11.61
C LEU A 533 5.62 4.47 10.27
N SER A 534 6.03 3.82 9.17
CA SER A 534 5.54 4.13 7.83
C SER A 534 4.14 3.58 7.54
N GLY A 535 3.58 2.72 8.38
CA GLY A 535 2.33 2.01 8.11
C GLY A 535 2.50 0.76 7.22
N HIS A 536 3.73 0.48 6.76
CA HIS A 536 4.09 -0.76 6.06
C HIS A 536 3.68 -2.00 6.88
N CYS A 537 3.26 -3.08 6.21
CA CYS A 537 2.83 -4.33 6.86
C CYS A 537 1.57 -4.24 7.74
N ASN A 538 0.79 -3.16 7.62
CA ASN A 538 -0.58 -3.18 8.16
C ASN A 538 -1.39 -4.25 7.42
N ASN A 539 -1.43 -4.17 6.09
CA ASN A 539 -2.02 -5.19 5.24
C ASN A 539 -0.98 -6.26 4.88
N LEU A 540 -1.19 -7.50 5.34
CA LEU A 540 -0.23 -8.59 5.13
C LEU A 540 -0.22 -9.15 3.69
N ARG A 541 -1.28 -8.89 2.90
CA ARG A 541 -1.36 -9.32 1.49
C ARG A 541 -0.68 -8.32 0.56
N ASN A 542 -0.88 -7.04 0.83
CA ASN A 542 -0.24 -5.95 0.10
C ASN A 542 0.37 -4.95 1.11
N PRO A 543 1.64 -5.16 1.52
CA PRO A 543 2.29 -4.40 2.59
C PRO A 543 2.33 -2.89 2.40
N SER A 544 2.26 -2.40 1.15
CA SER A 544 2.34 -0.97 0.81
C SER A 544 1.00 -0.23 0.91
N LEU A 545 -0.12 -0.92 1.10
CA LEU A 545 -1.44 -0.27 1.19
C LEU A 545 -1.55 0.59 2.46
N GLY A 546 -1.78 1.89 2.27
CA GLY A 546 -1.88 2.87 3.36
C GLY A 546 -0.54 3.29 3.97
N LYS A 547 0.59 2.86 3.41
CA LYS A 547 1.92 3.33 3.81
C LYS A 547 2.06 4.82 3.50
N SER A 548 2.86 5.54 4.29
CA SER A 548 3.33 6.90 3.97
C SER A 548 4.01 6.95 2.60
N LEU A 549 4.02 8.13 1.98
CA LEU A 549 4.62 8.39 0.66
C LEU A 549 3.98 7.56 -0.48
N THR A 550 2.66 7.47 -0.45
CA THR A 550 1.85 6.85 -1.50
C THR A 550 0.87 7.86 -2.11
N THR A 551 0.15 7.49 -3.16
CA THR A 551 -0.90 8.35 -3.72
C THR A 551 -2.18 8.29 -2.91
N PHE A 552 -2.97 9.38 -2.95
CA PHE A 552 -4.34 9.35 -2.44
C PHE A 552 -5.20 8.35 -3.25
N ALA A 553 -6.16 7.72 -2.57
CA ALA A 553 -7.25 7.02 -3.26
C ALA A 553 -8.27 8.04 -3.78
N ARG A 554 -9.15 7.62 -4.70
CA ARG A 554 -10.22 8.47 -5.24
C ARG A 554 -11.58 7.79 -5.14
N LEU A 555 -12.62 8.59 -4.91
CA LEU A 555 -14.02 8.16 -5.04
C LEU A 555 -14.50 8.25 -6.48
N LEU A 556 -14.01 9.23 -7.23
CA LEU A 556 -14.33 9.44 -8.64
C LEU A 556 -13.05 9.63 -9.46
N PRO A 557 -13.05 9.25 -10.76
CA PRO A 557 -11.94 9.54 -11.65
C PRO A 557 -11.60 11.04 -11.68
N PRO A 558 -10.30 11.39 -11.85
CA PRO A 558 -9.88 12.78 -11.91
C PRO A 558 -10.46 13.51 -13.14
N ALA A 559 -10.76 14.79 -12.96
CA ALA A 559 -11.32 15.70 -13.96
C ALA A 559 -10.34 16.86 -14.24
N TYR A 560 -9.41 16.62 -15.17
CA TYR A 560 -8.49 17.62 -15.71
C TYR A 560 -9.00 18.17 -17.05
N GLU A 561 -8.61 19.40 -17.40
CA GLU A 561 -9.05 20.06 -18.65
C GLU A 561 -8.51 19.36 -19.90
N ASP A 562 -7.31 18.81 -19.83
CA ASP A 562 -6.65 18.03 -20.88
C ASP A 562 -6.80 16.51 -20.68
N GLY A 563 -7.48 16.07 -19.63
CA GLY A 563 -7.59 14.66 -19.25
C GLY A 563 -6.33 14.09 -18.57
N VAL A 564 -5.31 14.90 -18.31
CA VAL A 564 -4.04 14.45 -17.70
C VAL A 564 -3.70 15.23 -16.46
N SER A 565 -3.37 16.52 -16.59
CA SER A 565 -2.82 17.27 -15.48
C SER A 565 -3.21 18.74 -15.46
N LYS A 566 -3.71 19.33 -16.56
CA LYS A 566 -4.07 20.75 -16.58
C LYS A 566 -5.33 20.99 -15.72
N PRO A 567 -5.25 21.81 -14.66
CA PRO A 567 -6.40 22.09 -13.79
C PRO A 567 -7.57 22.67 -14.59
N ARG A 568 -8.81 22.29 -14.24
CA ARG A 568 -9.99 22.80 -14.94
C ARG A 568 -10.09 24.33 -14.84
N SER A 569 -10.23 24.96 -16.01
CA SER A 569 -10.33 26.42 -16.15
C SER A 569 -11.56 26.87 -16.95
N THR A 570 -12.22 25.94 -17.64
CA THR A 570 -13.41 26.18 -18.48
C THR A 570 -14.66 25.51 -17.89
N SER A 571 -15.78 26.22 -18.00
CA SER A 571 -17.13 25.76 -17.64
C SER A 571 -17.64 24.78 -18.70
N VAL A 572 -18.62 23.95 -18.33
CA VAL A 572 -19.39 23.12 -19.28
C VAL A 572 -20.07 23.94 -20.39
N THR A 573 -20.26 25.25 -20.19
CA THR A 573 -20.80 26.19 -21.19
C THR A 573 -19.74 26.75 -22.16
N GLY A 574 -18.45 26.45 -21.92
CA GLY A 574 -17.31 27.02 -22.65
C GLY A 574 -16.80 28.36 -22.12
N ALA A 575 -17.50 28.98 -21.16
CA ALA A 575 -17.03 30.20 -20.48
C ALA A 575 -15.90 29.89 -19.47
N PRO A 576 -15.04 30.86 -19.08
CA PRO A 576 -14.08 30.65 -18.00
C PRO A 576 -14.77 30.33 -16.66
N LEU A 577 -14.22 29.39 -15.89
CA LEU A 577 -14.67 29.12 -14.52
C LEU A 577 -14.45 30.35 -13.62
N PRO A 578 -15.26 30.52 -12.57
CA PRO A 578 -15.13 31.65 -11.67
C PRO A 578 -13.76 31.66 -11.00
N ASN A 579 -13.20 32.86 -10.86
CA ASN A 579 -11.94 33.06 -10.16
C ASN A 579 -12.08 32.57 -8.69
N PRO A 580 -11.12 31.79 -8.16
CA PRO A 580 -11.19 31.27 -6.79
C PRO A 580 -11.44 32.34 -5.72
N ARG A 581 -10.88 33.55 -5.88
CA ARG A 581 -11.09 34.68 -4.97
C ARG A 581 -12.52 35.25 -5.05
N VAL A 582 -13.15 35.22 -6.23
CA VAL A 582 -14.57 35.62 -6.36
C VAL A 582 -15.46 34.62 -5.61
N ILE A 583 -15.14 33.32 -5.69
CA ILE A 583 -15.88 32.29 -4.93
C ILE A 583 -15.71 32.53 -3.43
N SER A 584 -14.48 32.73 -2.97
CA SER A 584 -14.17 33.06 -1.56
C SER A 584 -14.99 34.26 -1.07
N THR A 585 -14.94 35.40 -1.76
CA THR A 585 -15.61 36.63 -1.32
C THR A 585 -17.14 36.60 -1.44
N VAL A 586 -17.70 35.93 -2.45
CA VAL A 586 -19.15 35.91 -2.70
C VAL A 586 -19.84 34.81 -1.89
N ILE A 587 -19.29 33.59 -1.89
CA ILE A 587 -19.90 32.44 -1.23
C ILE A 587 -19.52 32.42 0.25
N HIS A 588 -18.27 32.76 0.58
CA HIS A 588 -17.70 32.66 1.92
C HIS A 588 -17.34 34.01 2.56
N PRO A 589 -18.31 34.94 2.73
CA PRO A 589 -18.01 36.22 3.37
C PRO A 589 -17.68 36.05 4.86
N ASP A 590 -16.93 37.00 5.40
CA ASP A 590 -16.57 37.08 6.81
C ASP A 590 -17.76 37.58 7.65
N ILE A 591 -18.59 36.64 8.10
CA ILE A 591 -19.71 36.88 8.99
C ILE A 591 -19.60 35.90 10.15
N SER A 592 -19.35 36.42 11.34
CA SER A 592 -19.29 35.59 12.56
C SER A 592 -20.68 35.09 12.94
N ASN A 593 -20.77 33.80 13.21
CA ASN A 593 -21.98 33.10 13.62
C ASN A 593 -21.60 31.97 14.59
N LEU A 594 -21.56 32.29 15.89
CA LEU A 594 -21.08 31.35 16.91
C LEU A 594 -22.00 30.15 17.10
N HIS A 595 -21.41 28.95 17.15
CA HIS A 595 -22.18 27.74 17.40
C HIS A 595 -22.67 27.70 18.87
N ASN A 596 -23.94 27.33 19.05
CA ASN A 596 -24.61 27.35 20.36
C ASN A 596 -24.37 26.12 21.26
N ARG A 597 -23.54 25.16 20.83
CA ARG A 597 -23.45 23.84 21.48
C ARG A 597 -22.02 23.32 21.58
N TYR A 598 -21.21 23.51 20.55
CA TYR A 598 -19.88 22.92 20.48
C TYR A 598 -18.79 23.95 20.74
N THR A 599 -17.70 23.47 21.33
CA THR A 599 -16.56 24.27 21.74
C THR A 599 -15.57 24.45 20.58
N LEU A 600 -14.67 25.42 20.71
CA LEU A 600 -13.57 25.62 19.76
C LEU A 600 -12.62 24.41 19.68
N MET A 601 -12.64 23.53 20.68
CA MET A 601 -11.90 22.27 20.66
C MET A 601 -12.33 21.33 19.52
N VAL A 602 -13.57 21.41 19.02
CA VAL A 602 -13.99 20.61 17.85
C VAL A 602 -13.17 20.99 16.61
N MET A 603 -12.97 22.29 16.38
CA MET A 603 -12.11 22.79 15.30
C MET A 603 -10.67 22.32 15.49
N GLN A 604 -10.14 22.50 16.71
CA GLN A 604 -8.74 22.20 16.98
C GLN A 604 -8.42 20.70 16.85
N PHE A 605 -9.32 19.84 17.32
CA PHE A 605 -9.18 18.39 17.20
C PHE A 605 -9.35 17.93 15.75
N ALA A 606 -10.25 18.57 14.97
CA ALA A 606 -10.37 18.29 13.54
C ALA A 606 -9.06 18.57 12.79
N GLN A 607 -8.40 19.70 13.07
CA GLN A 607 -7.09 20.02 12.50
C GLN A 607 -6.02 19.00 12.91
N PHE A 608 -5.96 18.64 14.20
CA PHE A 608 -5.00 17.66 14.71
C PHE A 608 -5.19 16.28 14.06
N LEU A 609 -6.45 15.88 13.82
CA LEU A 609 -6.80 14.62 13.17
C LEU A 609 -6.50 14.63 11.66
N ASP A 610 -6.72 15.76 10.99
CA ASP A 610 -6.34 15.95 9.58
C ASP A 610 -4.84 15.74 9.40
N HIS A 611 -4.04 16.30 10.31
CA HIS A 611 -2.59 16.18 10.27
C HIS A 611 -2.08 14.76 10.59
N ASP A 612 -2.91 13.86 11.12
CA ASP A 612 -2.54 12.44 11.27
C ASP A 612 -2.70 11.68 9.94
N LEU A 613 -3.59 12.13 9.07
CA LEU A 613 -3.98 11.41 7.85
C LEU A 613 -3.44 12.03 6.56
N THR A 614 -3.27 13.36 6.51
CA THR A 614 -3.04 14.08 5.25
C THR A 614 -1.84 15.00 5.32
N MET A 615 -0.94 14.87 4.34
CA MET A 615 0.12 15.83 4.04
C MET A 615 0.38 15.80 2.54
N THR A 616 -0.11 16.81 1.83
CA THR A 616 0.16 16.98 0.40
C THR A 616 1.35 17.92 0.20
N PRO A 617 2.50 17.40 -0.27
CA PRO A 617 3.68 18.22 -0.48
C PRO A 617 3.61 19.00 -1.80
N ILE A 618 4.40 20.07 -1.92
CA ILE A 618 4.57 20.85 -3.15
C ILE A 618 5.99 20.76 -3.71
N HIS A 619 6.17 21.12 -4.99
CA HIS A 619 7.47 21.15 -5.64
C HIS A 619 8.46 22.13 -4.98
N LYS A 620 9.72 21.70 -4.86
CA LYS A 620 10.86 22.56 -4.53
C LYS A 620 11.66 22.87 -5.79
N GLY A 621 12.31 24.04 -5.80
CA GLY A 621 13.28 24.41 -6.83
C GLY A 621 14.67 23.83 -6.54
N PHE A 622 15.65 24.28 -7.34
CA PHE A 622 17.05 23.86 -7.20
C PHE A 622 17.57 24.12 -5.76
N ALA A 623 18.38 23.18 -5.25
CA ALA A 623 18.92 23.21 -3.88
C ALA A 623 17.85 23.40 -2.79
N GLU A 624 16.68 22.76 -2.95
CA GLU A 624 15.54 22.86 -2.04
C GLU A 624 15.01 24.29 -1.81
N SER A 625 15.31 25.21 -2.72
CA SER A 625 14.78 26.57 -2.65
C SER A 625 13.28 26.62 -2.92
N ILE A 626 12.61 27.67 -2.41
CA ILE A 626 11.18 27.89 -2.62
C ILE A 626 10.99 28.79 -3.84
N PRO A 627 10.38 28.33 -4.95
CA PRO A 627 10.14 29.17 -6.13
C PRO A 627 9.18 30.34 -5.82
N SER A 628 9.49 31.54 -6.31
CA SER A 628 8.64 32.72 -6.09
C SER A 628 7.45 32.78 -7.06
N CYS A 629 6.39 32.02 -6.78
CA CYS A 629 5.21 31.93 -7.65
C CYS A 629 4.21 33.11 -7.53
N ARG A 630 4.63 34.30 -7.08
CA ARG A 630 3.71 35.44 -6.85
C ARG A 630 3.36 36.20 -8.13
N SER A 631 4.31 36.35 -9.05
CA SER A 631 4.06 37.03 -10.32
C SER A 631 3.18 36.17 -11.23
N CYS A 632 2.23 36.79 -11.93
CA CYS A 632 1.26 36.06 -12.76
C CYS A 632 1.90 35.30 -13.95
N ASP A 633 3.12 35.68 -14.35
CA ASP A 633 3.93 35.06 -15.40
C ASP A 633 4.93 34.02 -14.86
N SER A 634 4.93 33.76 -13.55
CA SER A 634 5.80 32.78 -12.90
C SER A 634 5.77 31.35 -13.47
N PRO A 635 4.66 30.83 -14.07
CA PRO A 635 4.70 29.55 -14.77
C PRO A 635 5.77 29.50 -15.89
N ARG A 636 6.08 30.67 -16.49
CA ARG A 636 7.06 30.80 -17.58
C ARG A 636 8.40 31.34 -17.11
N THR A 637 8.40 32.23 -16.11
CA THR A 637 9.59 32.97 -15.71
C THR A 637 10.30 32.43 -14.47
N VAL A 638 9.64 31.55 -13.71
CA VAL A 638 10.17 30.97 -12.47
C VAL A 638 10.15 29.44 -12.54
N HIS A 639 8.97 28.82 -12.68
CA HIS A 639 8.84 27.36 -12.67
C HIS A 639 7.48 26.93 -13.28
N PRO A 640 7.39 25.89 -14.14
CA PRO A 640 6.14 25.45 -14.78
C PRO A 640 5.01 25.02 -13.82
N GLU A 641 5.35 24.56 -12.61
CA GLU A 641 4.40 24.16 -11.57
C GLU A 641 3.90 25.35 -10.73
N CYS A 642 4.44 26.56 -10.94
CA CYS A 642 3.77 27.75 -10.43
C CYS A 642 2.42 27.85 -11.12
N ASN A 643 1.35 28.07 -10.35
CA ASN A 643 -0.01 28.23 -10.88
C ASN A 643 -0.71 29.40 -10.17
N PRO A 644 -0.20 30.63 -10.31
CA PRO A 644 -0.80 31.81 -9.70
C PRO A 644 -2.15 32.14 -10.35
N PHE A 645 -3.09 32.68 -9.57
CA PHE A 645 -4.35 33.19 -10.09
C PHE A 645 -4.51 34.69 -9.76
N PRO A 646 -5.05 35.49 -10.69
CA PRO A 646 -5.08 36.94 -10.54
C PRO A 646 -6.11 37.39 -9.51
N VAL A 647 -5.82 38.52 -8.86
CA VAL A 647 -6.83 39.26 -8.08
C VAL A 647 -7.93 39.74 -9.05
N PRO A 648 -9.21 39.48 -8.77
CA PRO A 648 -10.31 39.90 -9.63
C PRO A 648 -10.48 41.44 -9.59
N PRO A 649 -10.99 42.07 -10.67
CA PRO A 649 -11.35 43.49 -10.64
C PRO A 649 -12.43 43.76 -9.60
N GLY A 650 -12.28 44.84 -8.83
CA GLY A 650 -13.27 45.22 -7.81
C GLY A 650 -13.25 44.39 -6.52
N ASP A 651 -12.16 43.65 -6.26
CA ASP A 651 -11.93 43.03 -4.95
C ASP A 651 -11.94 44.10 -3.85
N HIS A 652 -12.63 43.81 -2.74
CA HIS A 652 -12.83 44.78 -1.66
C HIS A 652 -11.60 44.97 -0.77
N PHE A 653 -10.64 44.03 -0.80
CA PHE A 653 -9.47 44.01 0.08
C PHE A 653 -8.16 44.13 -0.71
N TYR A 654 -7.97 43.33 -1.76
CA TYR A 654 -6.72 43.30 -2.52
C TYR A 654 -6.75 44.26 -3.72
N PRO A 655 -5.70 45.06 -3.96
CA PRO A 655 -5.62 45.86 -5.17
C PRO A 655 -5.35 44.97 -6.40
N THR A 656 -5.98 45.29 -7.54
CA THR A 656 -5.78 44.52 -8.79
C THR A 656 -4.36 44.66 -9.36
N VAL A 657 -3.70 45.78 -9.08
CA VAL A 657 -2.32 46.07 -9.50
C VAL A 657 -1.51 46.46 -8.27
N ASN A 658 -0.25 46.03 -8.26
CA ASN A 658 0.69 46.48 -7.25
C ASN A 658 1.01 47.96 -7.48
N VAL A 659 0.80 48.79 -6.45
CA VAL A 659 0.97 50.25 -6.52
C VAL A 659 2.42 50.64 -6.84
N SER A 660 3.40 49.86 -6.39
CA SER A 660 4.82 50.14 -6.57
C SER A 660 5.37 49.68 -7.92
N SER A 661 4.94 48.51 -8.42
CA SER A 661 5.48 47.94 -9.66
C SER A 661 4.60 48.14 -10.90
N GLY A 662 3.33 48.54 -10.73
CA GLY A 662 2.35 48.61 -11.81
C GLY A 662 1.93 47.25 -12.39
N ALA A 663 2.52 46.14 -11.91
CA ALA A 663 2.21 44.80 -12.36
C ALA A 663 0.89 44.28 -11.77
N ARG A 664 0.21 43.39 -12.50
CA ARG A 664 -1.00 42.73 -12.02
C ARG A 664 -0.71 41.90 -10.77
N MET A 665 -1.55 42.03 -9.75
CA MET A 665 -1.42 41.25 -8.52
C MET A 665 -2.03 39.85 -8.70
N CYS A 666 -1.28 38.83 -8.30
CA CYS A 666 -1.72 37.44 -8.27
C CYS A 666 -1.51 36.84 -6.87
N PHE A 667 -2.35 35.87 -6.54
CA PHE A 667 -2.14 35.02 -5.38
C PHE A 667 -1.07 33.97 -5.71
N PRO A 668 -0.05 33.82 -4.86
CA PRO A 668 1.00 32.82 -5.08
C PRO A 668 0.44 31.42 -4.83
N SER A 669 0.69 30.50 -5.76
CA SER A 669 0.36 29.09 -5.58
C SER A 669 1.32 28.22 -6.39
N MET A 670 1.78 27.13 -5.76
CA MET A 670 2.57 26.07 -6.37
C MET A 670 1.71 24.80 -6.41
N ARG A 671 1.75 24.06 -7.52
CA ARG A 671 1.03 22.79 -7.67
C ARG A 671 1.56 21.71 -6.72
N SER A 672 0.66 20.82 -6.30
CA SER A 672 0.96 19.67 -5.43
C SER A 672 1.85 18.66 -6.17
N LEU A 673 2.77 17.99 -5.47
CA LEU A 673 3.66 17.00 -6.11
C LEU A 673 2.86 15.88 -6.79
N PRO A 674 3.22 15.54 -8.04
CA PRO A 674 2.69 14.35 -8.70
C PRO A 674 3.33 13.09 -8.09
N GLY A 675 2.56 12.01 -7.99
CA GLY A 675 2.98 10.71 -7.45
C GLY A 675 2.50 9.52 -8.26
N GLN A 676 2.00 9.73 -9.49
CA GLN A 676 1.57 8.66 -10.36
C GLN A 676 2.75 7.75 -10.74
N GLN A 677 2.48 6.44 -10.78
CA GLN A 677 3.48 5.42 -11.11
C GLN A 677 3.22 4.74 -12.46
N HIS A 678 2.18 5.17 -13.16
CA HIS A 678 1.77 4.66 -14.47
C HIS A 678 1.38 5.84 -15.36
N LEU A 679 1.31 5.62 -16.68
CA LEU A 679 0.76 6.61 -17.61
C LEU A 679 -0.70 6.92 -17.27
N GLY A 680 -1.17 8.12 -17.60
CA GLY A 680 -2.53 8.57 -17.32
C GLY A 680 -2.58 9.83 -16.45
N PRO A 681 -3.72 10.10 -15.80
CA PRO A 681 -3.96 11.36 -15.12
C PRO A 681 -3.09 11.55 -13.86
N ARG A 682 -2.88 12.81 -13.50
CA ARG A 682 -2.02 13.20 -12.39
C ARG A 682 -2.61 12.80 -11.04
N GLU A 683 -1.83 12.04 -10.28
CA GLU A 683 -2.15 11.69 -8.89
C GLU A 683 -1.25 12.41 -7.91
N GLN A 684 -1.78 12.80 -6.75
CA GLN A 684 -1.02 13.57 -5.74
C GLN A 684 -0.49 12.66 -4.64
N VAL A 685 0.68 13.00 -4.12
CA VAL A 685 1.33 12.28 -3.01
C VAL A 685 0.70 12.65 -1.67
N ASN A 686 0.50 11.64 -0.82
CA ASN A 686 0.31 11.78 0.62
C ASN A 686 1.60 11.36 1.34
N GLN A 687 2.23 12.27 2.07
CA GLN A 687 3.42 11.91 2.88
C GLN A 687 3.05 11.19 4.17
N ASN A 688 1.84 11.38 4.70
CA ASN A 688 1.44 10.76 5.98
C ASN A 688 0.86 9.36 5.76
N THR A 689 0.75 8.57 6.84
CA THR A 689 0.15 7.23 6.78
C THR A 689 -1.36 7.32 6.54
N GLY A 690 -1.96 6.27 5.98
CA GLY A 690 -3.41 6.18 5.78
C GLY A 690 -4.19 5.81 7.05
N PHE A 691 -3.53 5.70 8.20
CA PHE A 691 -4.08 5.13 9.43
C PHE A 691 -4.24 6.18 10.52
N LEU A 692 -5.20 5.97 11.41
CA LEU A 692 -5.29 6.73 12.66
C LEU A 692 -4.36 6.10 13.70
N ASP A 693 -3.07 6.35 13.56
CA ASP A 693 -2.03 5.69 14.35
C ASP A 693 -1.21 6.68 15.21
N ALA A 694 -1.63 7.94 15.29
CA ALA A 694 -0.93 9.01 15.97
C ALA A 694 0.46 9.31 15.38
N SER A 695 0.65 9.09 14.08
CA SER A 695 1.79 9.62 13.30
C SER A 695 1.98 11.13 13.50
N VAL A 696 0.91 11.89 13.74
CA VAL A 696 0.97 13.31 14.12
C VAL A 696 1.80 13.58 15.40
N VAL A 697 1.95 12.58 16.27
CA VAL A 697 2.79 12.61 17.48
C VAL A 697 4.15 11.95 17.24
N TYR A 698 4.18 10.80 16.55
CA TYR A 698 5.36 9.93 16.47
C TYR A 698 6.20 10.06 15.19
N GLY A 699 5.65 10.69 14.14
CA GLY A 699 6.22 10.75 12.80
C GLY A 699 5.83 9.57 11.92
N GLU A 700 5.97 9.78 10.61
CA GLU A 700 5.64 8.84 9.54
C GLU A 700 6.82 7.95 9.11
N ASN A 701 7.99 8.11 9.71
CA ASN A 701 9.20 7.34 9.41
C ASN A 701 10.12 7.19 10.63
N SER A 702 11.08 6.28 10.53
CA SER A 702 12.02 5.93 11.61
C SER A 702 12.93 7.10 12.01
N CYS A 703 13.35 7.96 11.08
CA CYS A 703 14.21 9.10 11.36
C CYS A 703 13.53 10.18 12.22
N ILE A 704 12.31 10.58 11.85
CA ILE A 704 11.54 11.58 12.60
C ILE A 704 11.24 11.03 13.99
N CYS A 705 10.80 9.78 14.08
CA CYS A 705 10.57 9.14 15.37
C CYS A 705 11.84 9.11 16.23
N ASN A 706 13.00 8.78 15.66
CA ASN A 706 14.27 8.74 16.41
C ASN A 706 14.69 10.12 16.93
N LEU A 707 14.42 11.21 16.19
CA LEU A 707 14.65 12.58 16.64
C LEU A 707 13.72 12.97 17.81
N LEU A 708 12.48 12.50 17.76
CA LEU A 708 11.45 12.78 18.75
C LEU A 708 11.52 11.85 19.97
N ARG A 709 12.30 10.76 19.91
CA ARG A 709 12.48 9.83 21.02
C ARG A 709 13.50 10.36 22.03
N GLY A 710 13.15 10.24 23.30
CA GLY A 710 14.04 10.42 24.44
C GLY A 710 14.56 9.10 24.97
N PHE A 711 15.26 9.16 26.10
CA PHE A 711 15.83 7.97 26.76
C PHE A 711 14.76 7.12 27.47
N ASN A 712 15.01 5.82 27.57
CA ASN A 712 14.19 4.86 28.34
C ASN A 712 12.71 4.86 27.96
N GLY A 713 12.42 5.00 26.67
CA GLY A 713 11.06 4.95 26.12
C GLY A 713 10.25 6.23 26.25
N ARG A 714 10.85 7.33 26.75
CA ARG A 714 10.22 8.66 26.73
C ARG A 714 10.23 9.27 25.33
N MET A 715 9.34 10.23 25.10
CA MET A 715 9.45 11.23 24.05
C MET A 715 10.34 12.40 24.51
N ASN A 716 11.08 12.96 23.57
CA ASN A 716 11.96 14.11 23.75
C ASN A 716 11.13 15.38 24.04
N ILE A 717 11.67 16.24 24.89
CA ILE A 717 10.97 17.40 25.45
C ILE A 717 11.96 18.55 25.71
N SER A 718 11.48 19.78 25.70
CA SER A 718 12.24 20.94 26.18
C SER A 718 11.67 21.43 27.51
N SER A 719 12.55 21.82 28.45
CA SER A 719 12.10 22.40 29.71
C SER A 719 11.50 23.79 29.50
N HIS A 720 10.40 24.07 30.19
CA HIS A 720 9.76 25.37 30.10
C HIS A 720 10.66 26.49 30.67
N PRO A 721 10.91 27.60 29.96
CA PRO A 721 11.80 28.67 30.43
C PRO A 721 11.36 29.30 31.76
N ASN A 722 10.05 29.43 31.97
CA ASN A 722 9.46 30.08 33.14
C ASN A 722 8.76 29.11 34.12
N ARG A 723 9.35 27.95 34.42
CA ARG A 723 8.88 26.98 35.46
C ARG A 723 7.50 26.30 35.24
N GLY A 724 7.01 26.21 33.99
CA GLY A 724 5.89 25.34 33.61
C GLY A 724 6.31 23.88 33.39
N ARG A 725 5.37 22.99 33.04
CA ARG A 725 5.73 21.61 32.62
C ARG A 725 6.38 21.61 31.23
N ASP A 726 6.97 20.48 30.89
CA ASP A 726 7.71 20.24 29.66
C ASP A 726 6.96 20.63 28.38
N LEU A 727 7.69 21.19 27.42
CA LEU A 727 7.20 21.58 26.09
C LEU A 727 7.74 20.62 25.03
N LEU A 728 7.23 20.76 23.80
CA LEU A 728 7.79 20.04 22.65
C LEU A 728 9.28 20.36 22.46
N PRO A 729 10.05 19.47 21.82
CA PRO A 729 11.43 19.76 21.48
C PRO A 729 11.52 20.94 20.50
N GLN A 730 12.59 21.74 20.59
CA GLN A 730 12.78 22.96 19.80
C GLN A 730 13.86 22.74 18.74
N SER A 731 13.71 23.37 17.58
CA SER A 731 14.71 23.34 16.52
C SER A 731 14.84 24.69 15.79
N PRO A 732 16.08 25.12 15.45
CA PRO A 732 16.31 26.26 14.55
C PRO A 732 16.15 25.86 13.06
N THR A 733 15.92 24.59 12.75
CA THR A 733 15.91 24.06 11.36
C THR A 733 14.66 24.42 10.56
N HIS A 734 13.67 25.08 11.16
CA HIS A 734 12.44 25.52 10.51
C HIS A 734 12.59 26.93 9.94
N PRO A 735 12.82 27.09 8.61
CA PRO A 735 13.09 28.38 8.02
C PRO A 735 11.89 29.35 8.06
N GLU A 736 10.67 28.82 8.08
CA GLU A 736 9.41 29.57 8.17
C GLU A 736 9.12 30.15 9.57
N CYS A 737 9.95 29.83 10.57
CA CYS A 737 9.72 30.24 11.93
C CYS A 737 9.76 31.77 12.10
N LYS A 738 8.65 32.34 12.60
CA LYS A 738 8.46 33.79 12.82
C LYS A 738 8.70 34.23 14.27
N ALA A 739 8.92 33.29 15.19
CA ALA A 739 9.30 33.57 16.57
C ALA A 739 10.56 34.44 16.68
N ARG A 740 10.62 35.30 17.69
CA ARG A 740 11.76 36.19 17.97
C ARG A 740 12.99 35.40 18.41
N SER A 741 12.79 34.27 19.09
CA SER A 741 13.85 33.33 19.44
C SER A 741 14.52 32.67 18.23
N GLY A 742 13.84 32.63 17.08
CA GLY A 742 14.26 31.87 15.90
C GLY A 742 14.08 30.36 16.04
N LEU A 743 13.39 29.88 17.08
CA LEU A 743 13.18 28.47 17.37
C LEU A 743 11.71 28.11 17.21
N CYS A 744 11.43 27.04 16.47
CA CYS A 744 10.09 26.45 16.38
C CYS A 744 10.06 25.06 17.00
N PHE A 745 8.88 24.58 17.38
CA PHE A 745 8.73 23.23 17.92
C PHE A 745 8.74 22.19 16.81
N ILE A 746 9.39 21.07 17.08
CA ILE A 746 9.35 19.86 16.27
C ILE A 746 8.39 18.85 16.88
N GLY A 747 7.58 18.23 16.04
CA GLY A 747 6.63 17.17 16.40
C GLY A 747 6.63 16.06 15.35
N GLY A 748 5.75 15.07 15.52
CA GLY A 748 5.56 14.00 14.52
C GLY A 748 5.16 14.54 13.15
N ASP A 749 4.40 15.62 13.13
CA ASP A 749 4.05 16.36 11.92
C ASP A 749 4.79 17.70 11.83
N GLY A 750 5.28 18.04 10.64
CA GLY A 750 6.04 19.27 10.38
C GLY A 750 5.26 20.57 10.57
N ARG A 751 3.92 20.51 10.66
CA ARG A 751 3.03 21.66 10.87
C ARG A 751 2.69 21.89 12.34
N ALA A 752 3.31 21.17 13.28
CA ALA A 752 3.01 21.27 14.71
C ALA A 752 3.10 22.70 15.28
N SER A 753 3.92 23.57 14.68
CA SER A 753 4.09 24.99 15.06
C SER A 753 3.24 25.98 14.25
N GLU A 754 2.32 25.51 13.39
CA GLU A 754 1.58 26.40 12.48
C GLU A 754 0.81 27.48 13.25
N GLN A 755 0.10 27.11 14.31
CA GLN A 755 -0.59 28.05 15.19
C GLN A 755 -0.62 27.55 16.64
N PRO A 756 -0.72 28.44 17.64
CA PRO A 756 -0.40 28.09 19.03
C PRO A 756 -1.32 27.04 19.67
N ALA A 757 -2.61 26.99 19.30
CA ALA A 757 -3.56 26.00 19.82
C ALA A 757 -3.31 24.59 19.25
N LEU A 758 -2.78 24.46 18.03
CA LEU A 758 -2.31 23.19 17.48
C LEU A 758 -1.08 22.71 18.25
N THR A 759 -0.12 23.60 18.49
CA THR A 759 1.07 23.30 19.30
C THR A 759 0.70 22.82 20.71
N VAL A 760 -0.32 23.42 21.32
CA VAL A 760 -0.87 22.99 22.62
C VAL A 760 -1.36 21.54 22.56
N MET A 761 -2.08 21.15 21.49
CA MET A 761 -2.53 19.76 21.30
C MET A 761 -1.36 18.78 21.15
N HIS A 762 -0.37 19.10 20.32
CA HIS A 762 0.83 18.28 20.19
C HIS A 762 1.58 18.14 21.52
N THR A 763 1.74 19.24 22.25
CA THR A 763 2.40 19.25 23.57
C THR A 763 1.67 18.34 24.56
N MET A 764 0.33 18.43 24.60
CA MET A 764 -0.51 17.59 25.47
C MET A 764 -0.33 16.10 25.18
N TRP A 765 -0.32 15.69 23.91
CA TRP A 765 -0.17 14.28 23.54
C TRP A 765 1.23 13.72 23.79
N VAL A 766 2.28 14.54 23.65
CA VAL A 766 3.65 14.16 24.04
C VAL A 766 3.77 14.01 25.55
N ARG A 767 3.14 14.91 26.33
CA ARG A 767 3.05 14.77 27.79
C ARG A 767 2.29 13.50 28.18
N GLU A 768 1.20 13.18 27.48
CA GLU A 768 0.40 11.99 27.76
C GLU A 768 1.18 10.70 27.49
N HIS A 769 1.96 10.65 26.40
CA HIS A 769 2.88 9.54 26.15
C HIS A 769 3.83 9.35 27.34
N ASN A 770 4.51 10.40 27.77
CA ASN A 770 5.47 10.31 28.88
C ASN A 770 4.77 9.90 30.20
N ARG A 771 3.53 10.33 30.44
CA ARG A 771 2.74 9.94 31.62
C ARG A 771 2.34 8.46 31.58
N VAL A 772 1.82 7.98 30.46
CA VAL A 772 1.41 6.57 30.26
C VAL A 772 2.62 5.65 30.37
N MET A 773 3.73 6.02 29.73
CA MET A 773 4.98 5.25 29.81
C MET A 773 5.46 5.10 31.25
N GLU A 774 5.44 6.17 32.05
CA GLU A 774 5.80 6.10 33.46
C GLU A 774 4.87 5.20 34.28
N GLY A 775 3.57 5.23 33.99
CA GLY A 775 2.60 4.31 34.58
C GLY A 775 2.91 2.84 34.25
N LEU A 776 3.21 2.54 32.98
CA LEU A 776 3.61 1.20 32.53
C LEU A 776 4.92 0.74 33.16
N ARG A 777 5.90 1.64 33.30
CA ARG A 777 7.19 1.35 33.94
C ARG A 777 7.03 0.97 35.42
N GLN A 778 6.11 1.61 36.13
CA GLN A 778 5.83 1.29 37.53
C GLN A 778 5.23 -0.10 37.71
N VAL A 779 4.35 -0.53 36.79
CA VAL A 779 3.72 -1.86 36.87
C VAL A 779 4.57 -2.98 36.27
N ASN A 780 5.45 -2.65 35.31
CA ASN A 780 6.38 -3.57 34.66
C ASN A 780 7.84 -3.04 34.71
N PRO A 781 8.50 -3.08 35.88
CA PRO A 781 9.88 -2.59 36.01
C PRO A 781 10.91 -3.37 35.17
N HIS A 782 10.54 -4.55 34.65
CA HIS A 782 11.39 -5.41 33.82
C HIS A 782 11.34 -5.06 32.32
N TRP A 783 10.43 -4.19 31.88
CA TRP A 783 10.38 -3.76 30.48
C TRP A 783 11.55 -2.83 30.15
N ASP A 784 12.14 -3.04 28.97
CA ASP A 784 13.16 -2.14 28.44
C ASP A 784 12.53 -0.89 27.81
N GLY A 785 13.37 0.06 27.40
CA GLY A 785 12.91 1.31 26.81
C GLY A 785 12.17 1.15 25.48
N GLU A 786 12.46 0.10 24.69
CA GLU A 786 11.78 -0.15 23.42
C GLU A 786 10.37 -0.68 23.66
N LYS A 787 10.22 -1.70 24.52
CA LYS A 787 8.93 -2.25 24.90
C LYS A 787 8.04 -1.17 25.52
N LEU A 788 8.59 -0.36 26.43
CA LEU A 788 7.87 0.77 27.03
C LEU A 788 7.39 1.76 25.98
N PHE A 789 8.26 2.15 25.03
CA PHE A 789 7.89 3.07 23.96
C PHE A 789 6.76 2.52 23.08
N GLN A 790 6.90 1.28 22.60
CA GLN A 790 5.95 0.69 21.65
C GLN A 790 4.59 0.40 22.29
N GLU A 791 4.55 -0.12 23.53
CA GLU A 791 3.28 -0.30 24.24
C GLU A 791 2.60 1.04 24.54
N THR A 792 3.37 2.05 24.93
CA THR A 792 2.83 3.40 25.14
C THR A 792 2.28 3.96 23.83
N ARG A 793 3.03 3.89 22.73
CA ARG A 793 2.58 4.31 21.40
C ARG A 793 1.28 3.63 21.02
N ARG A 794 1.20 2.31 21.18
CA ARG A 794 0.01 1.50 20.89
C ARG A 794 -1.21 1.94 21.71
N ILE A 795 -1.05 2.24 23.00
CA ILE A 795 -2.12 2.76 23.86
C ILE A 795 -2.55 4.16 23.41
N ILE A 796 -1.62 5.06 23.10
CA ILE A 796 -1.93 6.43 22.65
C ILE A 796 -2.67 6.41 21.31
N SER A 797 -2.25 5.58 20.35
CA SER A 797 -2.99 5.39 19.10
C SER A 797 -4.41 4.88 19.37
N ALA A 798 -4.58 3.91 20.28
CA ALA A 798 -5.90 3.40 20.66
C ALA A 798 -6.78 4.46 21.36
N MET A 799 -6.19 5.32 22.20
CA MET A 799 -6.88 6.45 22.83
C MET A 799 -7.37 7.46 21.78
N LEU A 800 -6.53 7.79 20.80
CA LEU A 800 -6.88 8.70 19.70
C LEU A 800 -7.99 8.13 18.82
N GLN A 801 -7.90 6.85 18.46
CA GLN A 801 -8.96 6.12 17.75
C GLN A 801 -10.27 6.12 18.55
N HIS A 802 -10.21 5.81 19.85
CA HIS A 802 -11.38 5.76 20.71
C HIS A 802 -12.07 7.13 20.81
N ILE A 803 -11.32 8.21 21.12
CA ILE A 803 -11.86 9.57 21.19
C ILE A 803 -12.48 9.99 19.84
N THR A 804 -11.80 9.67 18.73
CA THR A 804 -12.28 10.03 17.39
C THR A 804 -13.66 9.43 17.10
N TYR A 805 -13.86 8.13 17.34
CA TYR A 805 -15.12 7.45 16.99
C TYR A 805 -16.20 7.57 18.07
N ASN A 806 -15.81 7.65 19.34
CA ASN A 806 -16.74 7.75 20.47
C ASN A 806 -17.24 9.19 20.67
N GLU A 807 -16.33 10.16 20.60
CA GLU A 807 -16.62 11.54 20.95
C GLU A 807 -16.78 12.41 19.70
N PHE A 808 -15.80 12.43 18.79
CA PHE A 808 -15.74 13.41 17.70
C PHE A 808 -16.73 13.12 16.54
N LEU A 809 -16.67 11.94 15.92
CA LEU A 809 -17.50 11.61 14.74
C LEU A 809 -19.01 11.77 14.95
N PRO A 810 -19.61 11.42 16.11
CA PRO A 810 -21.03 11.66 16.35
C PRO A 810 -21.43 13.14 16.32
N ARG A 811 -20.52 14.08 16.63
CA ARG A 811 -20.79 15.51 16.50
C ARG A 811 -20.67 15.98 15.05
N ILE A 812 -19.71 15.45 14.30
CA ILE A 812 -19.53 15.83 12.89
C ILE A 812 -20.68 15.28 12.02
N LEU A 813 -20.96 13.98 12.11
CA LEU A 813 -21.86 13.27 11.20
C LEU A 813 -23.30 13.14 11.72
N GLY A 814 -23.50 13.21 13.04
CA GLY A 814 -24.74 12.84 13.70
C GLY A 814 -24.92 11.33 13.85
N TRP A 815 -25.70 10.92 14.86
CA TRP A 815 -25.88 9.49 15.21
C TRP A 815 -26.50 8.63 14.11
N ASN A 816 -27.35 9.22 13.26
CA ASN A 816 -27.99 8.50 12.15
C ASN A 816 -26.94 8.08 11.11
N ALA A 817 -26.05 8.99 10.71
CA ALA A 817 -24.97 8.68 9.77
C ALA A 817 -23.93 7.74 10.40
N VAL A 818 -23.54 7.97 11.65
CA VAL A 818 -22.64 7.05 12.39
C VAL A 818 -23.17 5.61 12.39
N SER A 819 -24.47 5.44 12.58
CA SER A 819 -25.11 4.12 12.55
C SER A 819 -25.19 3.55 11.13
N LEU A 820 -25.57 4.37 10.15
CA LEU A 820 -25.70 3.98 8.75
C LEU A 820 -24.38 3.46 8.15
N TYR A 821 -23.27 4.09 8.49
CA TYR A 821 -21.95 3.75 7.96
C TYR A 821 -21.14 2.78 8.83
N GLY A 822 -21.73 2.22 9.91
CA GLY A 822 -21.05 1.25 10.77
C GLY A 822 -19.90 1.83 11.61
N LEU A 823 -19.98 3.12 11.94
CA LEU A 823 -18.94 3.84 12.70
C LEU A 823 -19.13 3.76 14.22
N LYS A 824 -20.26 3.20 14.68
CA LYS A 824 -20.53 3.03 16.11
C LYS A 824 -19.56 2.01 16.73
N LEU A 825 -18.97 2.39 17.85
CA LEU A 825 -18.09 1.51 18.64
C LEU A 825 -18.88 0.45 19.41
N LEU A 826 -18.21 -0.65 19.74
CA LEU A 826 -18.79 -1.70 20.56
C LEU A 826 -18.63 -1.34 22.05
N PRO A 827 -19.67 -1.55 22.89
CA PRO A 827 -19.55 -1.31 24.32
C PRO A 827 -18.64 -2.33 25.01
N GLN A 828 -18.58 -3.56 24.48
CA GLN A 828 -17.81 -4.69 24.99
C GLN A 828 -17.42 -5.65 23.86
N GLY A 829 -16.35 -6.43 24.06
CA GLY A 829 -15.84 -7.38 23.07
C GLY A 829 -15.12 -6.74 21.88
N TYR A 830 -14.87 -7.55 20.86
CA TYR A 830 -13.99 -7.25 19.73
C TYR A 830 -14.75 -7.00 18.41
N TYR A 831 -14.18 -6.17 17.56
CA TYR A 831 -14.62 -5.85 16.20
C TYR A 831 -14.08 -6.89 15.21
N LYS A 832 -14.97 -7.47 14.40
CA LYS A 832 -14.69 -8.65 13.56
C LYS A 832 -14.77 -8.39 12.05
N GLU A 833 -14.94 -7.13 11.63
CA GLU A 833 -15.15 -6.81 10.21
C GLU A 833 -13.88 -6.32 9.50
N TYR A 834 -12.69 -6.54 10.08
CA TYR A 834 -11.42 -6.25 9.39
C TYR A 834 -11.36 -6.97 8.04
N SER A 835 -10.96 -6.25 6.99
CA SER A 835 -10.94 -6.76 5.62
C SER A 835 -9.58 -6.55 4.97
N PRO A 836 -8.78 -7.60 4.70
CA PRO A 836 -7.46 -7.47 4.09
C PRO A 836 -7.50 -7.12 2.59
N THR A 837 -8.69 -7.03 1.99
CA THR A 837 -8.87 -6.62 0.58
C THR A 837 -9.26 -5.15 0.41
N CYS A 838 -9.53 -4.41 1.49
CA CYS A 838 -9.94 -3.02 1.35
C CYS A 838 -8.73 -2.07 1.39
N ASN A 839 -8.86 -0.93 0.72
CA ASN A 839 -7.81 0.06 0.60
C ASN A 839 -7.89 1.07 1.76
N PRO A 840 -6.86 1.14 2.64
CA PRO A 840 -6.80 2.11 3.73
C PRO A 840 -6.33 3.51 3.31
N SER A 841 -5.88 3.72 2.07
CA SER A 841 -5.38 5.02 1.62
C SER A 841 -6.43 6.13 1.77
N VAL A 842 -5.97 7.32 2.13
CA VAL A 842 -6.85 8.48 2.30
C VAL A 842 -7.39 8.94 0.95
N LEU A 843 -8.67 9.30 0.92
CA LEU A 843 -9.36 9.81 -0.26
C LEU A 843 -8.90 11.24 -0.58
N ASN A 844 -8.63 11.52 -1.85
CA ASN A 844 -8.22 12.85 -2.31
C ASN A 844 -9.34 13.89 -2.05
N GLU A 845 -10.59 13.48 -2.24
CA GLU A 845 -11.78 14.27 -1.94
C GLU A 845 -11.91 14.62 -0.46
N PHE A 846 -11.50 13.70 0.42
CA PHE A 846 -11.46 13.91 1.86
C PHE A 846 -10.40 14.96 2.21
N ALA A 847 -9.16 14.77 1.78
CA ALA A 847 -8.03 15.64 2.10
C ALA A 847 -8.15 17.06 1.49
N THR A 848 -8.68 17.16 0.28
CA THR A 848 -8.64 18.41 -0.49
C THR A 848 -9.92 19.24 -0.36
N ALA A 849 -11.04 18.63 0.02
CA ALA A 849 -12.32 19.33 0.14
C ALA A 849 -13.08 18.99 1.43
N ALA A 850 -13.52 17.73 1.61
CA ALA A 850 -14.53 17.40 2.61
C ALA A 850 -14.05 17.56 4.06
N PHE A 851 -12.78 17.28 4.36
CA PHE A 851 -12.24 17.42 5.71
C PHE A 851 -11.64 18.81 5.99
N ARG A 852 -11.65 19.71 5.01
CA ARG A 852 -11.31 21.14 5.19
C ARG A 852 -12.43 21.94 5.88
N ILE A 853 -13.40 21.25 6.46
CA ILE A 853 -14.49 21.83 7.24
C ILE A 853 -14.00 22.65 8.43
N GLY A 854 -12.82 22.32 8.98
CA GLY A 854 -12.21 23.07 10.07
C GLY A 854 -12.01 24.56 9.76
N HIS A 855 -11.86 24.93 8.49
CA HIS A 855 -11.61 26.33 8.11
C HIS A 855 -12.83 27.24 8.33
N SER A 856 -14.06 26.71 8.29
CA SER A 856 -15.27 27.46 8.63
C SER A 856 -15.46 27.59 10.14
N LEU A 857 -14.91 26.65 10.93
CA LEU A 857 -15.05 26.63 12.39
C LEU A 857 -14.10 27.62 13.12
N LEU A 858 -13.17 28.23 12.39
CA LEU A 858 -12.12 29.10 12.93
C LEU A 858 -12.68 30.42 13.47
N ARG A 859 -12.31 30.72 14.71
CA ARG A 859 -12.52 32.05 15.31
C ARG A 859 -11.40 33.01 14.88
N PRO A 860 -11.68 34.32 14.76
CA PRO A 860 -10.63 35.31 14.47
C PRO A 860 -9.60 35.44 15.61
N HIS A 861 -9.97 35.06 16.83
CA HIS A 861 -9.12 35.12 18.00
C HIS A 861 -9.09 33.78 18.73
N LEU A 862 -7.93 33.40 19.27
CA LEU A 862 -7.77 32.29 20.21
C LEU A 862 -8.01 32.83 21.63
N PRO A 863 -9.11 32.41 22.30
CA PRO A 863 -9.45 32.89 23.62
C PRO A 863 -8.55 32.28 24.70
N ARG A 864 -8.30 33.05 25.75
CA ARG A 864 -7.53 32.64 26.92
C ARG A 864 -8.39 32.77 28.16
N MET A 865 -8.28 31.82 29.09
CA MET A 865 -9.08 31.82 30.31
C MET A 865 -8.27 31.48 31.56
N ASP A 866 -8.52 32.22 32.63
CA ASP A 866 -7.90 31.96 33.93
C ASP A 866 -8.42 30.67 34.58
N ARG A 867 -7.93 30.36 35.79
CA ARG A 867 -8.32 29.16 36.55
C ARG A 867 -9.80 29.13 36.92
N SER A 868 -10.46 30.29 36.96
CA SER A 868 -11.88 30.45 37.27
C SER A 868 -12.74 30.53 35.99
N TYR A 869 -12.15 30.30 34.82
CA TYR A 869 -12.77 30.44 33.50
C TYR A 869 -13.23 31.86 33.17
N ASN A 870 -12.61 32.89 33.75
CA ASN A 870 -12.78 34.27 33.29
C ASN A 870 -11.89 34.53 32.08
N THR A 871 -12.38 35.32 31.14
CA THR A 871 -11.63 35.71 29.94
C THR A 871 -10.39 36.55 30.31
N ILE A 872 -9.24 36.23 29.72
CA ILE A 872 -8.01 37.00 29.87
C ILE A 872 -7.79 37.83 28.61
N ASP A 873 -7.73 39.15 28.76
CA ASP A 873 -7.45 40.10 27.69
C ASP A 873 -5.96 40.47 27.61
N PRO A 874 -5.44 40.78 26.41
CA PRO A 874 -6.10 40.64 25.11
C PRO A 874 -6.15 39.16 24.66
N PRO A 875 -7.14 38.72 23.87
CA PRO A 875 -7.08 37.41 23.23
C PRO A 875 -5.96 37.39 22.16
N ILE A 876 -5.53 36.20 21.76
CA ILE A 876 -4.50 36.07 20.72
C ILE A 876 -5.19 36.19 19.36
N LEU A 877 -4.83 37.20 18.57
CA LEU A 877 -5.32 37.32 17.20
C LEU A 877 -4.67 36.22 16.34
N LEU A 878 -5.46 35.53 15.52
CA LEU A 878 -4.97 34.35 14.79
C LEU A 878 -3.77 34.68 13.89
N ARG A 879 -3.82 35.81 13.16
CA ARG A 879 -2.72 36.26 12.29
C ARG A 879 -1.37 36.45 13.01
N ASP A 880 -1.40 36.78 14.31
CA ASP A 880 -0.19 37.03 15.11
C ASP A 880 0.41 35.74 15.69
N GLY A 881 -0.38 34.66 15.72
CA GLY A 881 0.01 33.36 16.26
C GLY A 881 0.75 32.45 15.27
N PHE A 882 0.61 32.70 13.95
CA PHE A 882 1.16 31.79 12.94
C PHE A 882 2.69 31.67 13.03
N PHE A 883 3.20 30.45 13.22
CA PHE A 883 4.64 30.13 13.37
C PHE A 883 5.37 30.96 14.43
N ASN A 884 4.66 31.35 15.50
CA ASN A 884 5.19 32.14 16.61
C ASN A 884 5.05 31.41 17.97
N PRO A 885 5.80 30.32 18.20
CA PRO A 885 5.70 29.53 19.44
C PRO A 885 6.21 30.24 20.69
N ASP A 886 6.95 31.36 20.58
CA ASP A 886 7.42 32.14 21.73
C ASP A 886 6.28 32.57 22.67
N MET A 887 5.06 32.69 22.14
CA MET A 887 3.86 33.00 22.91
C MET A 887 3.58 31.96 24.00
N LEU A 888 3.94 30.70 23.77
CA LEU A 888 3.72 29.58 24.70
C LEU A 888 4.74 29.52 25.83
N TYR A 889 5.80 30.32 25.79
CA TYR A 889 6.75 30.44 26.91
C TYR A 889 6.23 31.30 28.06
N GLN A 890 5.11 31.99 27.86
CA GLN A 890 4.43 32.71 28.94
C GLN A 890 3.90 31.71 29.97
N GLU A 891 4.08 32.01 31.25
CA GLU A 891 3.61 31.16 32.34
C GLU A 891 2.10 30.92 32.23
N ASN A 892 1.66 29.68 32.42
CA ASN A 892 0.26 29.24 32.34
C ASN A 892 -0.41 29.33 30.94
N MET A 893 0.28 29.76 29.88
CA MET A 893 -0.33 29.95 28.55
C MET A 893 -1.02 28.69 28.02
N ILE A 894 -0.40 27.52 28.16
CA ILE A 894 -0.97 26.24 27.72
C ILE A 894 -2.31 25.98 28.44
N ASP A 895 -2.34 26.10 29.76
CA ASP A 895 -3.53 25.91 30.57
C ASP A 895 -4.62 26.93 30.22
N GLU A 896 -4.25 28.19 30.01
CA GLU A 896 -5.17 29.26 29.61
C GLU A 896 -5.84 28.99 28.26
N MET A 897 -5.04 28.50 27.31
CA MET A 897 -5.52 28.13 25.98
C MET A 897 -6.40 26.88 26.02
N ILE A 898 -6.02 25.84 26.76
CA ILE A 898 -6.86 24.64 26.93
C ILE A 898 -8.24 25.05 27.47
N ARG A 899 -8.30 25.84 28.54
CA ARG A 899 -9.57 26.32 29.11
C ARG A 899 -10.37 27.17 28.11
N GLY A 900 -9.69 28.04 27.36
CA GLY A 900 -10.28 28.84 26.29
C GLY A 900 -10.91 27.98 25.20
N LEU A 901 -10.18 27.00 24.66
CA LEU A 901 -10.65 26.11 23.60
C LEU A 901 -11.86 25.28 24.03
N VAL A 902 -11.89 24.82 25.28
CA VAL A 902 -12.97 23.97 25.78
C VAL A 902 -14.15 24.75 26.35
N SER A 903 -14.06 26.07 26.55
CA SER A 903 -15.13 26.88 27.15
C SER A 903 -15.75 27.91 26.22
N THR A 904 -15.13 28.16 25.07
CA THR A 904 -15.65 29.10 24.07
C THR A 904 -16.25 28.37 22.89
N PRO A 905 -17.27 28.96 22.22
CA PRO A 905 -17.87 28.37 21.04
C PRO A 905 -16.95 28.52 19.82
N MET A 906 -16.95 27.50 18.97
CA MET A 906 -16.46 27.61 17.58
C MET A 906 -17.39 28.50 16.73
N GLU A 907 -16.93 28.91 15.55
CA GLU A 907 -17.86 29.39 14.51
C GLU A 907 -18.74 28.22 14.02
N THR A 908 -19.94 28.52 13.55
CA THR A 908 -20.86 27.52 12.98
C THR A 908 -20.29 26.99 11.67
N LEU A 909 -20.42 25.69 11.42
CA LEU A 909 -20.11 25.12 10.11
C LEU A 909 -21.18 25.57 9.13
N ASP A 910 -20.86 26.61 8.37
CA ASP A 910 -21.69 27.17 7.31
C ASP A 910 -20.80 27.78 6.23
N GLN A 911 -21.39 28.49 5.26
CA GLN A 911 -20.60 29.13 4.22
C GLN A 911 -19.67 30.23 4.75
N PHE A 912 -19.83 30.77 5.95
CA PHE A 912 -19.04 31.91 6.42
C PHE A 912 -17.66 31.49 6.93
N ILE A 913 -16.65 32.32 6.63
CA ILE A 913 -15.25 32.04 6.96
C ILE A 913 -14.55 33.35 7.33
N THR A 914 -13.79 33.32 8.43
CA THR A 914 -13.17 34.53 9.00
C THR A 914 -12.14 35.20 8.08
N GLY A 915 -12.11 36.54 8.13
CA GLY A 915 -11.13 37.41 7.48
C GLY A 915 -9.67 37.08 7.82
N GLU A 916 -9.43 36.50 9.00
CA GLU A 916 -8.08 36.12 9.44
C GLU A 916 -7.42 35.10 8.50
N VAL A 917 -8.20 34.25 7.83
CA VAL A 917 -7.68 33.25 6.87
C VAL A 917 -8.05 33.53 5.42
N THR A 918 -9.08 34.34 5.15
CA THR A 918 -9.42 34.75 3.76
C THR A 918 -8.64 35.98 3.28
N ASN A 919 -8.10 36.81 4.18
CA ASN A 919 -7.33 38.00 3.81
C ASN A 919 -5.96 38.10 4.50
N HIS A 920 -5.83 37.51 5.69
CA HIS A 920 -4.67 37.71 6.56
C HIS A 920 -3.83 36.43 6.81
N LEU A 921 -4.04 35.36 6.02
CA LEU A 921 -3.27 34.12 6.20
C LEU A 921 -1.78 34.40 6.02
N PHE A 922 -1.00 34.06 7.06
CA PHE A 922 0.45 34.29 7.14
C PHE A 922 0.91 35.73 6.89
N GLU A 923 0.03 36.72 7.06
CA GLU A 923 0.30 38.15 6.83
C GLU A 923 1.62 38.59 7.48
N GLN A 924 2.37 39.45 6.77
CA GLN A 924 3.52 40.13 7.33
C GLN A 924 3.09 41.46 7.94
N ARG A 925 3.36 41.61 9.24
CA ARG A 925 3.05 42.81 9.98
C ARG A 925 3.71 44.04 9.36
N GLY A 926 2.91 45.06 9.07
CA GLY A 926 3.37 46.32 8.49
C GLY A 926 3.50 46.35 6.97
N ILE A 927 3.20 45.25 6.26
CA ILE A 927 3.18 45.20 4.80
C ILE A 927 1.73 44.97 4.34
N PRO A 928 1.04 46.02 3.85
CA PRO A 928 -0.36 45.92 3.42
C PRO A 928 -0.55 44.85 2.34
N HIS A 929 -1.67 44.12 2.41
CA HIS A 929 -2.07 43.10 1.42
C HIS A 929 -1.01 42.01 1.18
N SER A 930 -0.19 41.72 2.20
CA SER A 930 0.82 40.67 2.13
C SER A 930 0.23 39.28 2.34
N GLY A 931 -0.83 39.16 3.15
CA GLY A 931 -1.51 37.89 3.44
C GLY A 931 -2.13 37.23 2.20
N VAL A 932 -2.38 35.93 2.30
CA VAL A 932 -3.03 35.12 1.25
C VAL A 932 -4.43 34.67 1.66
N ASP A 933 -5.21 34.18 0.70
CA ASP A 933 -6.58 33.69 0.92
C ASP A 933 -6.62 32.15 0.95
N LEU A 934 -6.82 31.56 2.14
CA LEU A 934 -6.88 30.11 2.34
C LEU A 934 -8.02 29.45 1.55
N ILE A 935 -9.15 30.14 1.37
CA ILE A 935 -10.34 29.57 0.75
C ILE A 935 -10.24 29.62 -0.77
N ALA A 936 -9.69 30.72 -1.31
CA ALA A 936 -9.29 30.77 -2.70
C ALA A 936 -8.24 29.68 -3.00
N LEU A 937 -7.27 29.46 -2.09
CA LEU A 937 -6.30 28.36 -2.21
C LEU A 937 -6.97 26.97 -2.12
N ASN A 938 -7.96 26.75 -1.26
CA ASN A 938 -8.72 25.49 -1.21
C ASN A 938 -9.41 25.18 -2.54
N VAL A 939 -10.14 26.15 -3.10
CA VAL A 939 -10.82 25.99 -4.39
C VAL A 939 -9.81 25.74 -5.50
N HIS A 940 -8.72 26.50 -5.51
CA HIS A 940 -7.67 26.37 -6.51
C HIS A 940 -6.94 25.01 -6.40
N ARG A 941 -6.68 24.54 -5.17
CA ARG A 941 -6.08 23.23 -4.88
C ARG A 941 -7.01 22.09 -5.29
N ALA A 942 -8.32 22.21 -5.10
CA ALA A 942 -9.28 21.22 -5.58
C ALA A 942 -9.29 21.09 -7.11
N ARG A 943 -9.06 22.19 -7.84
CA ARG A 943 -8.87 22.17 -9.30
C ARG A 943 -7.52 21.57 -9.69
N ASP A 944 -6.45 21.86 -8.94
CA ASP A 944 -5.12 21.27 -9.11
C ASP A 944 -5.11 19.74 -8.92
N HIS A 945 -5.90 19.25 -7.98
CA HIS A 945 -6.06 17.82 -7.69
C HIS A 945 -7.05 17.11 -8.64
N GLY A 946 -7.56 17.83 -9.65
CA GLY A 946 -8.50 17.28 -10.62
C GLY A 946 -9.78 16.75 -9.98
N LEU A 947 -10.29 17.37 -8.91
CA LEU A 947 -11.55 16.90 -8.33
C LEU A 947 -12.72 17.22 -9.30
N PRO A 948 -13.62 16.26 -9.57
CA PRO A 948 -14.90 16.53 -10.21
C PRO A 948 -15.74 17.63 -9.53
N SER A 949 -16.78 18.10 -10.22
CA SER A 949 -17.71 19.07 -9.65
C SER A 949 -18.57 18.46 -8.54
N TYR A 950 -19.03 19.31 -7.64
CA TYR A 950 -19.92 18.99 -6.53
C TYR A 950 -21.10 18.10 -6.97
N ASN A 951 -21.70 18.38 -8.13
CA ASN A 951 -22.87 17.65 -8.63
C ASN A 951 -22.59 16.16 -8.92
N HIS A 952 -21.34 15.78 -9.23
CA HIS A 952 -20.97 14.38 -9.40
C HIS A 952 -20.93 13.64 -8.07
N TYR A 953 -20.43 14.29 -7.01
CA TYR A 953 -20.41 13.72 -5.66
C TYR A 953 -21.80 13.61 -5.04
N ARG A 954 -22.70 14.54 -5.36
CA ARG A 954 -24.12 14.41 -5.01
C ARG A 954 -24.67 13.08 -5.51
N ALA A 955 -24.45 12.78 -6.80
CA ALA A 955 -24.93 11.55 -7.41
C ALA A 955 -24.29 10.30 -6.76
N LEU A 956 -22.98 10.32 -6.51
CA LEU A 956 -22.28 9.24 -5.80
C LEU A 956 -22.87 9.00 -4.39
N CYS A 957 -23.23 10.07 -3.70
CA CYS A 957 -23.82 10.02 -2.37
C CYS A 957 -25.35 9.84 -2.38
N ASN A 958 -25.92 9.30 -3.47
CA ASN A 958 -27.35 9.02 -3.64
C ASN A 958 -28.28 10.23 -3.51
N LEU A 959 -27.78 11.43 -3.76
CA LEU A 959 -28.59 12.64 -3.93
C LEU A 959 -28.98 12.82 -5.39
N LYS A 960 -30.10 13.51 -5.63
CA LYS A 960 -30.54 13.86 -6.99
C LYS A 960 -29.49 14.77 -7.63
N LYS A 961 -28.97 14.39 -8.79
CA LYS A 961 -28.12 15.27 -9.62
C LYS A 961 -28.94 16.50 -10.01
N ALA A 962 -28.44 17.70 -9.69
CA ALA A 962 -29.10 18.95 -10.05
C ALA A 962 -28.97 19.20 -11.55
N THR A 963 -30.07 19.62 -12.18
CA THR A 963 -30.07 20.08 -13.58
C THR A 963 -30.19 21.60 -13.66
N THR A 964 -30.84 22.23 -12.67
CA THR A 964 -30.88 23.68 -12.50
C THR A 964 -30.46 24.06 -11.08
N PHE A 965 -30.15 25.34 -10.86
CA PHE A 965 -29.77 25.83 -9.53
C PHE A 965 -30.91 25.66 -8.51
N GLU A 966 -32.17 25.70 -8.96
CA GLU A 966 -33.34 25.52 -8.10
C GLU A 966 -33.49 24.09 -7.56
N ASP A 967 -32.92 23.08 -8.24
CA ASP A 967 -32.85 21.70 -7.72
C ASP A 967 -32.01 21.59 -6.43
N LEU A 968 -31.19 22.60 -6.09
CA LEU A 968 -30.39 22.65 -4.86
C LEU A 968 -31.18 23.12 -3.62
N SER A 969 -32.43 23.56 -3.79
CA SER A 969 -33.25 24.19 -2.73
C SER A 969 -33.55 23.28 -1.54
N ARG A 970 -33.48 21.96 -1.72
CA ARG A 970 -33.67 21.00 -0.64
C ARG A 970 -32.47 20.99 0.31
N GLU A 971 -31.27 21.05 -0.22
CA GLU A 971 -30.03 20.94 0.56
C GLU A 971 -29.43 22.31 0.91
N MET A 972 -29.72 23.39 0.18
CA MET A 972 -29.10 24.71 0.38
C MET A 972 -30.12 25.80 0.70
N ALA A 973 -29.66 26.91 1.27
CA ALA A 973 -30.48 28.10 1.49
C ALA A 973 -30.70 28.88 0.17
N PRO A 974 -31.89 29.44 -0.10
CA PRO A 974 -32.17 30.20 -1.33
C PRO A 974 -31.18 31.33 -1.61
N GLU A 975 -30.70 32.01 -0.56
CA GLU A 975 -29.73 33.10 -0.65
C GLU A 975 -28.36 32.62 -1.13
N VAL A 976 -27.96 31.39 -0.77
CA VAL A 976 -26.71 30.78 -1.23
C VAL A 976 -26.85 30.35 -2.69
N ILE A 977 -27.99 29.77 -3.06
CA ILE A 977 -28.28 29.38 -4.44
C ILE A 977 -28.27 30.60 -5.37
N ALA A 978 -28.85 31.72 -4.94
CA ALA A 978 -28.82 32.98 -5.70
C ALA A 978 -27.38 33.50 -5.92
N ARG A 979 -26.52 33.35 -4.90
CA ARG A 979 -25.09 33.71 -5.00
C ARG A 979 -24.31 32.77 -5.92
N MET A 980 -24.56 31.46 -5.86
CA MET A 980 -23.96 30.49 -6.79
C MET A 980 -24.37 30.75 -8.23
N LYS A 981 -25.67 30.98 -8.48
CA LYS A 981 -26.22 31.31 -9.81
C LYS A 981 -25.64 32.60 -10.40
N ARG A 982 -25.18 33.52 -9.55
CA ARG A 982 -24.53 34.76 -9.97
C ARG A 982 -23.11 34.54 -10.52
N ILE A 983 -22.39 33.54 -10.00
CA ILE A 983 -20.97 33.35 -10.32
C ILE A 983 -20.72 32.14 -11.21
N TYR A 984 -21.42 31.03 -11.03
CA TYR A 984 -21.28 29.82 -11.86
C TYR A 984 -22.25 29.86 -13.03
N ALA A 985 -21.79 29.45 -14.22
CA ALA A 985 -22.63 29.39 -15.41
C ALA A 985 -23.60 28.19 -15.38
N SER A 986 -23.17 27.06 -14.83
CA SER A 986 -23.97 25.85 -14.64
C SER A 986 -23.80 25.25 -13.25
N VAL A 987 -24.77 24.44 -12.81
CA VAL A 987 -24.67 23.63 -11.57
C VAL A 987 -23.57 22.57 -11.65
N ASP A 988 -23.22 22.12 -12.86
CA ASP A 988 -22.13 21.17 -13.09
C ASP A 988 -20.74 21.81 -12.97
N ASP A 989 -20.65 23.13 -12.79
CA ASP A 989 -19.37 23.85 -12.60
C ASP A 989 -18.99 24.07 -11.13
N ILE A 990 -19.91 23.81 -10.19
CA ILE A 990 -19.72 24.10 -8.77
C ILE A 990 -18.56 23.25 -8.22
N ASP A 991 -17.54 23.90 -7.65
CA ASP A 991 -16.42 23.22 -7.01
C ASP A 991 -16.88 22.45 -5.76
N LEU A 992 -16.29 21.28 -5.47
CA LEU A 992 -16.71 20.42 -4.35
C LEU A 992 -16.70 21.14 -2.98
N PHE A 993 -15.63 21.90 -2.68
CA PHE A 993 -15.50 22.61 -1.40
C PHE A 993 -16.65 23.62 -1.14
N PRO A 994 -16.86 24.65 -1.97
CA PRO A 994 -17.94 25.62 -1.76
C PRO A 994 -19.33 24.98 -1.87
N GLY A 995 -19.51 23.97 -2.71
CA GLY A 995 -20.75 23.21 -2.82
C GLY A 995 -21.11 22.49 -1.52
N GLY A 996 -20.23 21.62 -1.03
CA GLY A 996 -20.50 20.85 0.18
C GLY A 996 -20.58 21.69 1.46
N MET A 997 -19.81 22.79 1.55
CA MET A 997 -19.86 23.73 2.68
C MET A 997 -21.19 24.51 2.76
N SER A 998 -21.89 24.64 1.62
CA SER A 998 -23.14 25.39 1.51
C SER A 998 -24.39 24.55 1.81
N GLU A 999 -24.22 23.24 2.05
CA GLU A 999 -25.32 22.35 2.39
C GLU A 999 -25.78 22.55 3.84
N ARG A 1000 -27.09 22.38 4.07
CA ARG A 1000 -27.70 22.34 5.39
C ARG A 1000 -27.17 21.11 6.15
N PRO A 1001 -26.73 21.28 7.41
CA PRO A 1001 -26.26 20.16 8.23
C PRO A 1001 -27.31 19.05 8.38
N LEU A 1002 -26.85 17.81 8.48
CA LEU A 1002 -27.68 16.67 8.89
C LEU A 1002 -28.21 16.88 10.32
N GLN A 1003 -29.36 16.27 10.62
CA GLN A 1003 -29.94 16.36 11.96
C GLN A 1003 -28.98 15.80 13.02
N GLY A 1004 -28.53 16.66 13.93
CA GLY A 1004 -27.60 16.31 15.00
C GLY A 1004 -26.14 16.18 14.57
N GLY A 1005 -25.80 16.47 13.31
CA GLY A 1005 -24.44 16.61 12.80
C GLY A 1005 -24.10 18.06 12.44
N LEU A 1006 -22.87 18.29 11.99
CA LEU A 1006 -22.36 19.59 11.56
C LEU A 1006 -22.27 19.72 10.04
N VAL A 1007 -22.10 18.62 9.32
CA VAL A 1007 -21.93 18.64 7.85
C VAL A 1007 -23.21 18.27 7.12
N GLY A 1008 -23.34 18.78 5.89
CA GLY A 1008 -24.39 18.37 4.96
C GLY A 1008 -24.22 16.94 4.43
N PRO A 1009 -25.23 16.42 3.70
CA PRO A 1009 -25.25 15.03 3.25
C PRO A 1009 -24.06 14.61 2.37
N THR A 1010 -23.54 15.48 1.51
CA THR A 1010 -22.43 15.13 0.61
C THR A 1010 -21.12 14.98 1.39
N PHE A 1011 -20.78 15.95 2.25
CA PHE A 1011 -19.60 15.83 3.10
C PHE A 1011 -19.75 14.75 4.16
N ALA A 1012 -20.95 14.54 4.71
CA ALA A 1012 -21.20 13.42 5.62
C ALA A 1012 -20.88 12.07 4.96
N CYS A 1013 -21.30 11.88 3.72
CA CYS A 1013 -21.02 10.69 2.92
C CYS A 1013 -19.51 10.47 2.71
N ILE A 1014 -18.78 11.48 2.22
CA ILE A 1014 -17.33 11.36 1.96
C ILE A 1014 -16.54 11.11 3.26
N ILE A 1015 -16.82 11.89 4.31
CA ILE A 1015 -16.16 11.76 5.62
C ILE A 1015 -16.47 10.38 6.23
N ALA A 1016 -17.72 9.93 6.18
CA ALA A 1016 -18.10 8.64 6.73
C ALA A 1016 -17.47 7.46 5.98
N ILE A 1017 -17.33 7.55 4.65
CA ILE A 1017 -16.62 6.53 3.85
C ILE A 1017 -15.14 6.48 4.25
N GLN A 1018 -14.46 7.63 4.39
CA GLN A 1018 -13.06 7.66 4.83
C GLN A 1018 -12.88 6.98 6.19
N PHE A 1019 -13.62 7.42 7.22
CA PHE A 1019 -13.47 6.83 8.55
C PHE A 1019 -13.91 5.37 8.60
N ARG A 1020 -14.90 4.96 7.79
CA ARG A 1020 -15.25 3.54 7.67
C ARG A 1020 -14.06 2.73 7.16
N GLN A 1021 -13.33 3.24 6.16
CA GLN A 1021 -12.12 2.58 5.63
C GLN A 1021 -10.99 2.58 6.66
N SER A 1022 -10.74 3.71 7.33
CA SER A 1022 -9.71 3.81 8.38
C SER A 1022 -9.94 2.86 9.57
N ARG A 1023 -11.19 2.44 9.84
CA ARG A 1023 -11.50 1.38 10.80
C ARG A 1023 -11.43 -0.02 10.18
N LYS A 1024 -12.08 -0.22 9.03
CA LYS A 1024 -12.28 -1.55 8.42
C LYS A 1024 -10.99 -2.13 7.80
N CYS A 1025 -10.11 -1.27 7.30
CA CYS A 1025 -8.90 -1.64 6.58
C CYS A 1025 -7.65 -1.63 7.46
N ASP A 1026 -7.80 -1.40 8.76
CA ASP A 1026 -6.72 -1.30 9.71
C ASP A 1026 -6.62 -2.57 10.56
N ARG A 1027 -5.59 -3.38 10.31
CA ARG A 1027 -5.34 -4.63 11.06
C ARG A 1027 -5.18 -4.38 12.56
N PHE A 1028 -4.60 -3.24 12.90
CA PHE A 1028 -4.27 -2.83 14.25
C PHE A 1028 -5.34 -1.93 14.88
N TRP A 1029 -6.55 -1.86 14.30
CA TRP A 1029 -7.69 -1.20 14.92
C TRP A 1029 -7.82 -1.64 16.39
N TYR A 1030 -8.00 -0.71 17.32
CA TYR A 1030 -7.83 -1.03 18.74
C TYR A 1030 -8.82 -2.09 19.29
N GLU A 1031 -9.95 -2.32 18.61
CA GLU A 1031 -10.90 -3.38 18.96
C GLU A 1031 -10.68 -4.70 18.17
N THR A 1032 -9.57 -4.86 17.46
CA THR A 1032 -9.29 -6.05 16.61
C THR A 1032 -9.45 -7.37 17.38
N ASP A 1033 -10.00 -8.39 16.72
CA ASP A 1033 -10.20 -9.73 17.29
C ASP A 1033 -9.03 -10.71 17.01
N ASP A 1034 -7.99 -10.26 16.29
CA ASP A 1034 -6.81 -11.07 15.99
C ASP A 1034 -6.08 -11.45 17.30
N PRO A 1035 -6.01 -12.74 17.65
CA PRO A 1035 -5.44 -13.20 18.91
C PRO A 1035 -3.96 -12.84 19.09
N ASN A 1036 -3.21 -12.63 18.00
CA ASN A 1036 -1.78 -12.33 18.08
C ASN A 1036 -1.52 -10.86 18.47
N ILE A 1037 -2.45 -9.95 18.17
CA ILE A 1037 -2.21 -8.50 18.27
C ILE A 1037 -3.31 -7.74 19.00
N ARG A 1038 -4.39 -8.38 19.45
CA ARG A 1038 -5.48 -7.74 20.20
C ARG A 1038 -5.03 -7.24 21.57
N PHE A 1039 -5.75 -6.27 22.12
CA PHE A 1039 -5.71 -5.98 23.55
C PHE A 1039 -6.53 -7.02 24.32
N THR A 1040 -6.17 -7.29 25.57
CA THR A 1040 -7.04 -8.12 26.44
C THR A 1040 -8.34 -7.38 26.75
N ASP A 1041 -9.40 -8.10 27.13
CA ASP A 1041 -10.68 -7.47 27.49
C ASP A 1041 -10.51 -6.45 28.65
N HIS A 1042 -9.62 -6.74 29.60
CA HIS A 1042 -9.28 -5.82 30.69
C HIS A 1042 -8.59 -4.55 30.18
N GLN A 1043 -7.57 -4.68 29.30
CA GLN A 1043 -6.88 -3.54 28.69
C GLN A 1043 -7.85 -2.69 27.86
N MET A 1044 -8.72 -3.34 27.09
CA MET A 1044 -9.73 -2.65 26.27
C MET A 1044 -10.77 -1.92 27.13
N ALA A 1045 -11.17 -2.49 28.27
CA ALA A 1045 -12.05 -1.82 29.23
C ALA A 1045 -11.40 -0.55 29.82
N GLU A 1046 -10.08 -0.58 30.04
CA GLU A 1046 -9.32 0.60 30.47
C GLU A 1046 -9.19 1.66 29.36
N ILE A 1047 -8.92 1.26 28.12
CA ILE A 1047 -8.87 2.18 26.95
C ILE A 1047 -10.23 2.88 26.74
N ARG A 1048 -11.35 2.15 26.88
CA ARG A 1048 -12.71 2.68 26.72
C ARG A 1048 -13.12 3.73 27.77
N LYS A 1049 -12.34 3.92 28.85
CA LYS A 1049 -12.56 4.99 29.83
C LYS A 1049 -12.03 6.35 29.36
N THR A 1050 -11.15 6.35 28.35
CA THR A 1050 -10.46 7.56 27.90
C THR A 1050 -11.43 8.57 27.32
N THR A 1051 -11.34 9.81 27.78
CA THR A 1051 -12.01 10.99 27.20
C THR A 1051 -11.00 12.08 26.91
N LEU A 1052 -11.28 12.95 25.93
CA LEU A 1052 -10.36 14.05 25.61
C LEU A 1052 -10.17 15.00 26.80
N THR A 1053 -11.25 15.28 27.55
CA THR A 1053 -11.21 16.03 28.80
C THR A 1053 -10.23 15.41 29.79
N LYS A 1054 -10.25 14.08 29.97
CA LYS A 1054 -9.37 13.42 30.94
C LYS A 1054 -7.91 13.54 30.52
N VAL A 1055 -7.60 13.37 29.24
CA VAL A 1055 -6.25 13.59 28.70
C VAL A 1055 -5.79 15.02 28.97
N MET A 1056 -6.64 16.04 28.76
CA MET A 1056 -6.30 17.43 29.09
C MET A 1056 -6.02 17.63 30.57
N CYS A 1057 -6.91 17.16 31.45
CA CYS A 1057 -6.76 17.23 32.90
C CYS A 1057 -5.42 16.67 33.39
N GLU A 1058 -4.97 15.53 32.88
CA GLU A 1058 -3.72 14.90 33.32
C GLU A 1058 -2.46 15.66 32.85
N ASN A 1059 -2.57 16.40 31.75
CA ASN A 1059 -1.44 17.03 31.07
C ASN A 1059 -1.34 18.56 31.22
N MET A 1060 -2.34 19.19 31.84
CA MET A 1060 -2.27 20.58 32.30
C MET A 1060 -1.29 20.77 33.45
N ASP A 1061 -0.72 21.97 33.58
CA ASP A 1061 0.21 22.31 34.66
C ASP A 1061 -0.51 22.30 36.00
N HIS A 1062 -1.72 22.88 36.05
CA HIS A 1062 -2.57 22.94 37.24
C HIS A 1062 -3.93 22.29 36.99
N GLN A 1063 -4.16 21.14 37.64
CA GLN A 1063 -5.44 20.44 37.58
C GLN A 1063 -6.52 21.22 38.33
N THR A 1064 -7.62 21.55 37.65
CA THR A 1064 -8.77 22.27 38.21
C THR A 1064 -10.06 21.50 37.88
N ASP A 1065 -11.21 22.18 37.86
CA ASP A 1065 -12.45 21.62 37.34
C ASP A 1065 -12.46 21.68 35.80
N MET A 1066 -13.05 20.69 35.15
CA MET A 1066 -13.28 20.66 33.70
C MET A 1066 -14.60 19.95 33.37
N GLN A 1067 -15.25 20.33 32.28
CA GLN A 1067 -16.50 19.70 31.86
C GLN A 1067 -16.26 18.30 31.27
N ARG A 1068 -17.23 17.40 31.46
CA ARG A 1068 -17.10 15.97 31.11
C ARG A 1068 -16.81 15.71 29.63
N ALA A 1069 -17.41 16.50 28.74
CA ALA A 1069 -17.20 16.41 27.30
C ALA A 1069 -16.50 17.68 26.79
N ALA A 1070 -15.25 17.56 26.34
CA ALA A 1070 -14.43 18.68 25.87
C ALA A 1070 -15.01 19.38 24.62
N PHE A 1071 -15.72 18.64 23.78
CA PHE A 1071 -16.31 19.13 22.54
C PHE A 1071 -17.64 19.87 22.73
N ASP A 1072 -18.31 19.69 23.86
CA ASP A 1072 -19.61 20.30 24.14
C ASP A 1072 -19.40 21.49 25.09
N LEU A 1073 -20.14 22.58 24.88
CA LEU A 1073 -20.06 23.77 25.73
C LEU A 1073 -20.42 23.41 27.19
N PRO A 1074 -19.79 24.06 28.18
CA PRO A 1074 -20.09 23.81 29.58
C PRO A 1074 -21.54 24.19 29.89
N SER A 1075 -22.23 23.34 30.65
CA SER A 1075 -23.60 23.55 31.10
C SER A 1075 -23.78 22.98 32.49
N ASN A 1076 -24.40 23.73 33.41
CA ASN A 1076 -24.60 23.29 34.79
C ASN A 1076 -25.36 21.97 34.92
N PHE A 1077 -26.13 21.57 33.90
CA PHE A 1077 -26.90 20.33 33.90
C PHE A 1077 -26.41 19.31 32.88
N LEU A 1078 -26.23 19.69 31.61
CA LEU A 1078 -25.92 18.75 30.53
C LEU A 1078 -24.45 18.39 30.42
N ASN A 1079 -23.55 19.31 30.80
CA ASN A 1079 -22.10 19.12 30.72
C ASN A 1079 -21.41 19.92 31.85
N PRO A 1080 -21.65 19.54 33.12
CA PRO A 1080 -21.15 20.31 34.25
C PRO A 1080 -19.63 20.19 34.36
N ARG A 1081 -18.99 21.26 34.82
CA ARG A 1081 -17.59 21.22 35.24
C ARG A 1081 -17.51 20.41 36.53
N VAL A 1082 -16.64 19.41 36.54
CA VAL A 1082 -16.39 18.54 37.70
C VAL A 1082 -14.88 18.52 37.99
N PRO A 1083 -14.47 18.24 39.23
CA PRO A 1083 -13.06 18.10 39.55
C PRO A 1083 -12.39 17.04 38.68
N CYS A 1084 -11.22 17.32 38.10
CA CYS A 1084 -10.48 16.36 37.27
C CYS A 1084 -10.20 15.01 37.97
N SER A 1085 -10.12 15.01 39.30
CA SER A 1085 -9.94 13.81 40.15
C SER A 1085 -11.17 12.92 40.25
N SER A 1086 -12.36 13.45 39.95
CA SER A 1086 -13.61 12.68 39.96
C SER A 1086 -13.85 11.88 38.68
N MET A 1087 -13.09 12.17 37.63
CA MET A 1087 -13.18 11.47 36.34
C MET A 1087 -12.44 10.14 36.39
N PRO A 1088 -12.93 9.09 35.69
CA PRO A 1088 -12.27 7.78 35.67
C PRO A 1088 -10.80 7.88 35.23
N HIS A 1089 -9.91 7.25 35.98
CA HIS A 1089 -8.51 7.08 35.61
C HIS A 1089 -8.30 5.72 34.95
N MET A 1090 -7.36 5.66 34.00
CA MET A 1090 -6.90 4.40 33.43
C MET A 1090 -6.03 3.66 34.45
N ASP A 1091 -6.37 2.41 34.74
CA ASP A 1091 -5.58 1.55 35.62
C ASP A 1091 -4.55 0.74 34.82
N PHE A 1092 -3.27 1.12 34.92
CA PHE A 1092 -2.19 0.43 34.23
C PHE A 1092 -1.91 -0.98 34.78
N ALA A 1093 -2.50 -1.38 35.91
CA ALA A 1093 -2.40 -2.76 36.39
C ALA A 1093 -2.92 -3.79 35.38
N ALA A 1094 -3.82 -3.40 34.46
CA ALA A 1094 -4.29 -4.25 33.37
C ALA A 1094 -3.19 -4.65 32.36
N TRP A 1095 -2.04 -3.95 32.34
CA TRP A 1095 -0.86 -4.29 31.52
C TRP A 1095 0.23 -5.00 32.31
N ARG A 1096 0.01 -5.34 33.59
CA ARG A 1096 1.01 -6.02 34.42
C ARG A 1096 1.27 -7.45 33.91
N GLU A 1097 2.51 -7.74 33.56
CA GLU A 1097 2.95 -9.09 33.22
C GLU A 1097 3.32 -9.85 34.51
N THR A 1098 2.66 -10.98 34.77
CA THR A 1098 2.96 -11.83 35.93
C THR A 1098 3.85 -13.00 35.50
N ARG A 1099 5.13 -12.99 35.88
CA ARG A 1099 6.05 -14.12 35.66
C ARG A 1099 5.71 -15.38 36.51
N HIS A 1100 4.70 -15.32 37.37
CA HIS A 1100 4.48 -16.30 38.45
C HIS A 1100 3.06 -16.91 38.52
N GLY A 1101 2.27 -16.80 37.45
CA GLY A 1101 0.89 -17.32 37.41
C GLY A 1101 -0.16 -16.33 37.89
N CYS A 1102 -1.42 -16.74 37.84
CA CYS A 1102 -2.60 -15.91 38.06
C CYS A 1102 -3.21 -16.16 39.44
N GLN A 1103 -3.84 -15.14 40.02
CA GLN A 1103 -4.51 -15.29 41.32
C GLN A 1103 -5.99 -15.61 41.13
N ILE A 1104 -6.39 -16.87 41.38
CA ILE A 1104 -7.76 -17.36 41.20
C ILE A 1104 -8.31 -17.77 42.58
N GLY A 1105 -9.37 -17.11 43.05
CA GLY A 1105 -10.01 -17.44 44.33
C GLY A 1105 -9.10 -17.28 45.56
N GLY A 1106 -8.15 -16.35 45.52
CA GLY A 1106 -7.16 -16.15 46.59
C GLY A 1106 -5.98 -17.13 46.59
N ARG A 1107 -5.88 -18.02 45.60
CA ARG A 1107 -4.75 -18.95 45.39
C ARG A 1107 -3.95 -18.57 44.15
N ASN A 1108 -2.64 -18.77 44.19
CA ASN A 1108 -1.78 -18.61 43.01
C ASN A 1108 -1.87 -19.89 42.15
N VAL A 1109 -2.23 -19.73 40.88
CA VAL A 1109 -2.42 -20.79 39.90
C VAL A 1109 -1.42 -20.58 38.76
N ALA A 1110 -0.66 -21.62 38.42
CA ALA A 1110 0.38 -21.51 37.39
C ALA A 1110 -0.24 -21.35 35.98
N ILE A 1111 0.52 -20.78 35.05
CA ILE A 1111 0.09 -20.64 33.65
C ILE A 1111 -0.15 -22.04 33.05
N GLY A 1112 -1.36 -22.29 32.55
CA GLY A 1112 -1.84 -23.57 32.04
C GLY A 1112 -2.74 -24.36 33.01
N GLU A 1113 -2.83 -23.95 34.28
CA GLU A 1113 -3.66 -24.62 35.28
C GLU A 1113 -5.00 -23.91 35.49
N SER A 1114 -6.01 -24.67 35.93
CA SER A 1114 -7.34 -24.17 36.25
C SER A 1114 -7.59 -24.10 37.76
N GLY A 1115 -8.22 -23.03 38.22
CA GLY A 1115 -8.71 -22.85 39.58
C GLY A 1115 -10.20 -22.47 39.60
N PHE A 1116 -10.89 -22.81 40.68
CA PHE A 1116 -12.30 -22.45 40.88
C PHE A 1116 -12.39 -21.29 41.87
N PRO A 1117 -12.67 -20.04 41.43
CA PRO A 1117 -12.87 -18.93 42.36
C PRO A 1117 -14.17 -19.07 43.15
N THR A 1118 -15.17 -19.72 42.57
CA THR A 1118 -16.47 -20.00 43.19
C THR A 1118 -16.96 -21.39 42.77
N PRO A 1119 -17.94 -22.00 43.46
CA PRO A 1119 -18.38 -23.36 43.16
C PRO A 1119 -18.96 -23.56 41.75
N CYS A 1120 -19.49 -22.51 41.11
CA CYS A 1120 -20.07 -22.59 39.76
C CYS A 1120 -19.28 -21.83 38.69
N THR A 1121 -18.05 -21.42 38.97
CA THR A 1121 -17.17 -20.75 38.00
C THR A 1121 -15.81 -21.43 37.99
N SER A 1122 -15.30 -21.76 36.81
CA SER A 1122 -13.95 -22.31 36.62
C SER A 1122 -13.11 -21.30 35.85
N CYS A 1123 -11.89 -21.04 36.28
CA CYS A 1123 -10.97 -20.15 35.60
C CYS A 1123 -9.68 -20.88 35.25
N VAL A 1124 -9.15 -20.64 34.05
CA VAL A 1124 -7.83 -21.10 33.62
C VAL A 1124 -6.87 -19.93 33.67
N CYS A 1125 -5.69 -20.11 34.26
CA CYS A 1125 -4.63 -19.14 34.17
C CYS A 1125 -3.91 -19.28 32.82
N THR A 1126 -3.98 -18.27 31.97
CA THR A 1126 -3.27 -18.21 30.70
C THR A 1126 -2.15 -17.17 30.77
N ALA A 1127 -1.28 -17.11 29.75
CA ALA A 1127 -0.29 -16.04 29.63
C ALA A 1127 -0.92 -14.64 29.52
N GLU A 1128 -2.22 -14.57 29.19
CA GLU A 1128 -3.01 -13.34 29.08
C GLU A 1128 -3.76 -12.96 30.38
N GLY A 1129 -3.69 -13.80 31.43
CA GLY A 1129 -4.40 -13.62 32.70
C GLY A 1129 -5.40 -14.74 33.02
N THR A 1130 -6.37 -14.49 33.91
CA THR A 1130 -7.39 -15.49 34.28
C THR A 1130 -8.56 -15.49 33.30
N GLN A 1131 -8.80 -16.60 32.60
CA GLN A 1131 -10.00 -16.78 31.77
C GLN A 1131 -11.03 -17.65 32.48
N CYS A 1132 -12.19 -17.09 32.79
CA CYS A 1132 -13.25 -17.76 33.56
C CYS A 1132 -14.45 -18.17 32.69
N ALA A 1133 -15.00 -19.35 32.95
CA ALA A 1133 -16.22 -19.86 32.35
C ALA A 1133 -17.20 -20.31 33.44
N SER A 1134 -18.49 -20.05 33.22
CA SER A 1134 -19.55 -20.55 34.08
C SER A 1134 -19.76 -22.06 33.87
N LEU A 1135 -19.86 -22.79 34.97
CA LEU A 1135 -20.13 -24.22 34.96
C LEU A 1135 -21.63 -24.48 34.94
N ARG A 1136 -22.03 -25.47 34.15
CA ARG A 1136 -23.41 -25.96 34.15
C ARG A 1136 -23.60 -26.95 35.29
N VAL A 1137 -24.46 -26.64 36.25
CA VAL A 1137 -24.77 -27.52 37.38
C VAL A 1137 -25.81 -28.55 36.94
N THR A 1138 -25.47 -29.83 37.03
CA THR A 1138 -26.36 -30.95 36.67
C THR A 1138 -27.17 -31.48 37.86
N ASP A 1139 -26.64 -31.37 39.09
CA ASP A 1139 -27.31 -31.75 40.33
C ASP A 1139 -27.00 -30.76 41.47
N CYS A 1140 -28.01 -29.99 41.87
CA CYS A 1140 -27.89 -29.00 42.95
C CYS A 1140 -27.73 -29.65 44.34
N ASN A 1141 -28.19 -30.89 44.55
CA ASN A 1141 -28.01 -31.59 45.82
C ASN A 1141 -26.58 -32.09 46.00
N GLN A 1142 -25.90 -32.44 44.90
CA GLN A 1142 -24.49 -32.76 44.91
C GLN A 1142 -23.64 -31.51 45.22
N LEU A 1143 -23.97 -30.38 44.60
CA LEU A 1143 -23.29 -29.09 44.87
C LEU A 1143 -23.38 -28.68 46.34
N LEU A 1144 -24.53 -28.90 47.00
CA LEU A 1144 -24.73 -28.65 48.43
C LEU A 1144 -23.91 -29.56 49.36
N ARG A 1145 -23.39 -30.69 48.85
CA ARG A 1145 -22.46 -31.56 49.59
C ARG A 1145 -21.01 -31.16 49.39
N GLU A 1146 -20.69 -30.57 48.23
CA GLU A 1146 -19.33 -30.22 47.82
C GLU A 1146 -18.94 -28.78 48.22
N ALA A 1147 -19.89 -27.87 48.36
CA ALA A 1147 -19.69 -26.48 48.76
C ALA A 1147 -20.68 -26.04 49.86
N SER A 1148 -20.25 -25.11 50.74
CA SER A 1148 -21.12 -24.61 51.80
C SER A 1148 -22.29 -23.78 51.26
N ARG A 1149 -23.42 -23.79 51.97
CA ARG A 1149 -24.63 -23.05 51.57
C ARG A 1149 -24.34 -21.55 51.41
N GLU A 1150 -23.49 -20.99 52.26
CA GLU A 1150 -23.07 -19.59 52.19
C GLU A 1150 -22.21 -19.28 50.97
N ALA A 1151 -21.39 -20.23 50.51
CA ALA A 1151 -20.56 -20.07 49.31
C ALA A 1151 -21.41 -20.14 48.03
N ILE A 1152 -22.44 -20.99 48.01
CA ILE A 1152 -23.39 -21.13 46.90
C ILE A 1152 -24.28 -19.88 46.79
N LEU A 1153 -24.75 -19.33 47.92
CA LEU A 1153 -25.59 -18.12 47.94
C LEU A 1153 -24.83 -16.82 47.60
N ARG A 1154 -23.49 -16.82 47.74
CA ARG A 1154 -22.63 -15.70 47.32
C ARG A 1154 -22.26 -15.75 45.84
N ASP A 1155 -22.51 -16.87 45.17
CA ASP A 1155 -22.24 -17.06 43.74
C ASP A 1155 -23.54 -16.85 42.94
N ASP A 1156 -23.59 -15.78 42.15
CA ASP A 1156 -24.75 -15.41 41.33
C ASP A 1156 -25.08 -16.49 40.29
N VAL A 1157 -24.07 -17.19 39.76
CA VAL A 1157 -24.22 -18.25 38.75
C VAL A 1157 -24.81 -19.51 39.40
N CYS A 1158 -24.33 -19.89 40.59
CA CYS A 1158 -24.92 -20.98 41.36
C CYS A 1158 -26.35 -20.65 41.79
N THR A 1159 -26.60 -19.42 42.25
CA THR A 1159 -27.91 -19.00 42.74
C THR A 1159 -28.93 -18.97 41.61
N ALA A 1160 -28.55 -18.52 40.41
CA ALA A 1160 -29.40 -18.58 39.24
C ALA A 1160 -29.76 -20.03 38.81
N GLN A 1161 -28.82 -20.98 38.95
CA GLN A 1161 -29.03 -22.37 38.54
C GLN A 1161 -29.69 -23.25 39.61
N CYS A 1162 -29.50 -22.97 40.91
CA CYS A 1162 -29.92 -23.83 42.02
C CYS A 1162 -30.77 -23.14 43.10
N GLY A 1163 -31.17 -21.89 42.90
CA GLY A 1163 -31.94 -21.11 43.88
C GLY A 1163 -33.25 -21.76 44.35
N PHE A 1164 -33.90 -22.56 43.51
CA PHE A 1164 -35.14 -23.27 43.85
C PHE A 1164 -34.95 -24.39 44.89
N VAL A 1165 -33.80 -25.06 44.89
CA VAL A 1165 -33.48 -26.11 45.88
C VAL A 1165 -33.12 -25.49 47.24
N LEU A 1166 -32.44 -24.36 47.22
CA LEU A 1166 -32.07 -23.61 48.42
C LEU A 1166 -33.30 -23.04 49.15
N ALA A 1167 -34.31 -22.57 48.40
CA ALA A 1167 -35.59 -22.10 48.95
C ALA A 1167 -36.46 -23.25 49.50
N ALA A 1168 -36.40 -24.45 48.92
CA ALA A 1168 -37.15 -25.62 49.40
C ALA A 1168 -36.68 -26.12 50.78
N SER A 1169 -35.39 -25.90 51.13
CA SER A 1169 -34.80 -26.31 52.41
C SER A 1169 -35.25 -25.48 53.62
N GLU A 1170 -35.92 -24.34 53.41
CA GLU A 1170 -36.40 -23.45 54.49
C GLU A 1170 -37.74 -23.85 55.10
N SER A 1171 -38.43 -24.85 54.55
CA SER A 1171 -39.80 -25.20 54.96
C SER A 1171 -39.93 -25.98 56.28
N ASN A 1172 -38.84 -26.24 57.02
CA ASN A 1172 -38.87 -27.09 58.23
C ASN A 1172 -38.13 -26.56 59.47
N ALA A 1173 -38.06 -25.23 59.68
CA ALA A 1173 -37.55 -24.68 60.94
C ALA A 1173 -38.42 -23.52 61.49
N ARG A 1174 -39.48 -23.93 62.19
CA ARG A 1174 -40.13 -23.29 63.36
C ARG A 1174 -40.33 -21.76 63.39
N PHE A 1175 -41.61 -21.38 63.26
CA PHE A 1175 -42.39 -20.58 64.23
C PHE A 1175 -41.61 -19.96 65.40
N GLN A 1176 -41.53 -18.63 65.42
CA GLN A 1176 -41.76 -17.82 66.63
C GLN A 1176 -42.16 -16.38 66.26
N GLN A 1177 -43.21 -15.90 66.94
CA GLN A 1177 -43.84 -14.58 66.84
C GLN A 1177 -42.87 -13.43 67.16
N PHE A 1178 -43.09 -12.23 66.60
CA PHE A 1178 -43.50 -11.02 67.36
C PHE A 1178 -43.58 -9.76 66.46
N THR A 1179 -44.82 -9.26 66.33
CA THR A 1179 -45.29 -7.86 66.27
C THR A 1179 -44.54 -6.76 65.48
N THR A 1180 -45.27 -6.23 64.48
CA THR A 1180 -45.20 -4.86 63.91
C THR A 1180 -45.61 -3.77 64.91
N PRO A 1181 -45.29 -2.50 64.61
CA PRO A 1181 -46.39 -1.52 64.43
C PRO A 1181 -46.27 -0.64 63.15
N SER A 1182 -47.41 -0.54 62.44
CA SER A 1182 -48.07 0.63 61.78
C SER A 1182 -47.24 1.87 61.41
N GLY A 1183 -47.34 2.53 60.25
CA GLY A 1183 -48.30 2.56 59.11
C GLY A 1183 -47.94 3.78 58.22
N PRO A 1184 -48.84 4.38 57.39
CA PRO A 1184 -49.97 3.88 56.58
C PRO A 1184 -49.62 3.86 55.05
N GLY A 1185 -50.16 3.01 54.17
CA GLY A 1185 -51.57 2.87 53.73
C GLY A 1185 -51.93 4.03 52.79
N PHE A 1186 -52.13 3.88 51.46
CA PHE A 1186 -53.28 3.29 50.73
C PHE A 1186 -53.05 3.59 49.21
N SER A 1187 -53.61 2.95 48.18
CA SER A 1187 -54.33 1.68 47.99
C SER A 1187 -54.85 1.55 46.54
N GLY A 1188 -55.12 0.31 46.11
CA GLY A 1188 -56.16 -0.06 45.13
C GLY A 1188 -55.75 -0.05 43.66
N PHE A 1189 -56.18 -0.96 42.78
CA PHE A 1189 -57.08 -2.13 42.84
C PHE A 1189 -56.82 -2.97 41.55
N PRO A 1190 -57.49 -4.12 41.28
CA PRO A 1190 -56.81 -5.33 40.83
C PRO A 1190 -57.32 -5.79 39.43
N PRO A 1191 -57.31 -7.08 39.04
CA PRO A 1191 -56.78 -7.54 37.75
C PRO A 1191 -57.89 -7.90 36.73
N HIS A 1192 -57.57 -8.12 35.44
CA HIS A 1192 -58.03 -9.28 34.65
C HIS A 1192 -57.74 -9.22 33.13
N THR A 1193 -57.34 -10.40 32.64
CA THR A 1193 -57.70 -11.11 31.38
C THR A 1193 -57.26 -10.66 29.99
N ASN A 1194 -56.60 -11.62 29.33
CA ASN A 1194 -56.41 -11.85 27.90
C ASN A 1194 -57.63 -11.56 27.02
N ASN A 1195 -57.44 -10.99 25.82
CA ASN A 1195 -57.52 -11.67 24.52
C ASN A 1195 -57.60 -10.68 23.31
N LEU A 1196 -57.11 -11.17 22.15
CA LEU A 1196 -57.52 -10.87 20.76
C LEU A 1196 -56.87 -9.72 19.93
N ARG A 1197 -56.26 -10.18 18.81
CA ARG A 1197 -56.45 -9.80 17.39
C ARG A 1197 -56.06 -8.41 16.82
N SER A 1198 -55.23 -8.53 15.76
CA SER A 1198 -55.30 -7.93 14.41
C SER A 1198 -55.10 -6.42 14.17
N SER A 1199 -53.91 -6.09 13.63
CA SER A 1199 -53.59 -5.19 12.49
C SER A 1199 -53.96 -3.69 12.57
N PRO A 1200 -53.29 -2.77 11.83
CA PRO A 1200 -52.23 -2.95 10.82
C PRO A 1200 -50.92 -2.17 11.09
N THR A 1201 -49.86 -2.66 10.45
CA THR A 1201 -48.57 -2.02 10.22
C THR A 1201 -48.68 -0.77 9.34
N PRO A 1202 -47.86 0.27 9.57
CA PRO A 1202 -47.44 1.19 8.51
C PRO A 1202 -46.15 0.66 7.87
N THR A 1203 -46.28 0.27 6.60
CA THR A 1203 -45.31 0.44 5.51
C THR A 1203 -43.84 0.12 5.81
N SER A 1204 -43.47 -1.10 5.44
CA SER A 1204 -42.14 -1.49 4.99
C SER A 1204 -41.62 -0.49 3.92
N PHE A 1205 -40.49 0.14 4.20
CA PHE A 1205 -39.59 0.67 3.16
C PHE A 1205 -38.65 -0.46 2.75
N ASN A 1206 -39.14 -1.35 1.89
CA ASN A 1206 -38.27 -2.20 1.08
C ASN A 1206 -37.85 -1.42 -0.16
N GLY A 1207 -36.57 -1.08 -0.25
CA GLY A 1207 -36.02 -0.51 -1.47
C GLY A 1207 -34.75 0.29 -1.27
N PHE A 1208 -33.69 -0.29 -0.69
CA PHE A 1208 -32.34 0.20 -0.97
C PHE A 1208 -31.34 -0.97 -0.84
N LYS A 1209 -30.83 -1.43 -1.99
CA LYS A 1209 -29.63 -2.26 -2.05
C LYS A 1209 -28.43 -1.35 -1.74
N LEU A 1210 -27.50 -1.84 -0.92
CA LEU A 1210 -26.17 -1.25 -0.81
C LEU A 1210 -25.60 -1.05 -2.23
N PRO A 1211 -24.94 0.08 -2.53
CA PRO A 1211 -24.22 0.21 -3.79
C PRO A 1211 -23.20 -0.93 -3.88
N ASP A 1212 -23.24 -1.66 -4.99
CA ASP A 1212 -22.24 -2.66 -5.31
C ASP A 1212 -20.96 -1.94 -5.73
N LEU A 1213 -20.13 -1.65 -4.74
CA LEU A 1213 -18.85 -0.97 -4.92
C LEU A 1213 -17.75 -1.94 -5.39
N SER A 1214 -18.07 -3.21 -5.67
CA SER A 1214 -17.09 -4.18 -6.19
C SER A 1214 -16.56 -3.82 -7.58
N GLN A 1215 -17.24 -2.93 -8.30
CA GLN A 1215 -16.82 -2.44 -9.63
C GLN A 1215 -15.88 -1.23 -9.57
N PHE A 1216 -15.69 -0.62 -8.39
CA PHE A 1216 -14.90 0.61 -8.21
C PHE A 1216 -13.78 0.45 -7.18
N ILE A 1217 -13.59 -0.75 -6.66
CA ILE A 1217 -12.49 -1.16 -5.80
C ILE A 1217 -11.85 -2.35 -6.50
N GLY A 1218 -10.97 -2.05 -7.45
CA GLY A 1218 -10.03 -3.02 -8.03
C GLY A 1218 -8.83 -3.20 -7.11
#